data_AF-A0A7X0AWA8-F1
#
_entry.id   AF-A0A7X0AWA8-F1
#
_cell.length_a   1.000
_cell.length_b   1.000
_cell.length_c   1.000
_cell.angle_alpha   90.00
_cell.angle_beta   90.00
_cell.angle_gamma   90.00
#
_symmetry.space_group_name_H-M   'P 1'
#
loop_
_entity.id
_entity.type
_entity.pdbx_description
1 polymer ?
#
loop_
_entity_poly.entity_id
_entity_poly.type
_entity_poly.pdbx_seq_one_letter_code
_entity_poly.pdbx_strand_id
1 'polypeptide(L)'
;MVLLDDLKKAIADKRAVIVAGAGTTIAAVGPGTRHASWTGLIEHGLRRAHQLGKIKDKALNAALANLEADDMTLLLAAAEMVAHRLGQKDGDGEFAGWLRTTVGDLTVIDGAVPSALAHLHRHGVLIATTNYDSILCDACDSASVVLPTDSGKSLRWSRREDRGILHLHGHWERPESVVLGVQRYRETAQSPFQQFLQQVLAASASLVFVGCGGTLDDPNLGPLLDWIDTTLRGAEHRHYLLCRDGELASWRAKGWMRIVPLAFGPGHADLPGFLASLPPASGALASTGTGGNPAPSPLVTAVPRPTDNFVGRAGEVASVVAALLAGSHVAILGPGGIGKTGLTQHVGHDQRIMAAFPRRVFVRLEAAGTGADMALKIATALGLEAGPPPLERAVADLGRQPTLLILDNAETPWTPDPHGVGQVLAECGAVARILLSIRGRQCPQGLTWQRLELDRLGGADARALFLGLAGPQLATDALLPMVIGVADGVPLAIRLLAAQADGLADLRDLWARWQAEPAALLRLGRAANRETDFTTSVSLSLESPRLTPDGRRLLGLLGRLPDGLARSLRDDLLGQNAAAAATSLVQLALAREEKDRLRLLVPVREVVRARVTPSPADAAALHDAMIALAELGDQLGREDGQDAAARITVEFQNINSVLDMVLDDDGCQRAIDAIVSLAQFQRFSGAGTPELLERAVGRAQALNDTRRQARCIKSLGDIALARSDHDAARARYEDALPLYRRVGDVLGQANCIRSLGNIALRRSDHDAARARYEDALPLYQQVGDVLGQANCIRSLGDIALRRSDHDAARARYEDALPLYRRVGAVLGQANCIKSLGDIALERSDHDAARARYEDALPLYRRVGAVLGQANCIRSLGDIALRRSDHDAARARYEDALPLYRRVGAVRGEANCIRSLGDIALRRSDHDAARARYEDALPLYRRVGDVLGEANCIRSLGDIALRRSDHDAARARYEDALPLYQQVGDVLGEANCIQGLGDSLAREEQPEKARRHYQQALGLYERIPEPYSMGWASLRLSRMAGSESERRAHVAAARKAWEGLGDWGLRLIAEHLGPEADDAEVP
;
A
#
# COMPACT_ATOMS: atom_id res chain seq x y z
N MET A 1 27.29 -24.78 5.93
CA MET A 1 28.40 -23.92 5.46
C MET A 1 27.86 -22.78 4.60
N VAL A 2 27.37 -23.00 3.37
CA VAL A 2 26.93 -21.93 2.44
C VAL A 2 26.01 -20.86 3.06
N LEU A 3 24.95 -21.23 3.79
CA LEU A 3 24.01 -20.27 4.38
C LEU A 3 24.62 -19.42 5.52
N LEU A 4 25.55 -19.98 6.27
CA LEU A 4 26.25 -19.27 7.34
C LEU A 4 27.26 -18.29 6.74
N ASP A 5 27.95 -18.70 5.67
CA ASP A 5 28.89 -17.84 4.94
C ASP A 5 28.16 -16.67 4.26
N ASP A 6 26.94 -16.89 3.74
CA ASP A 6 26.07 -15.86 3.19
C ASP A 6 25.66 -14.83 4.26
N LEU A 7 25.29 -15.28 5.47
CA LEU A 7 24.97 -14.39 6.59
C LEU A 7 26.20 -13.60 7.05
N LYS A 8 27.37 -14.25 7.19
CA LYS A 8 28.63 -13.59 7.53
C LYS A 8 29.00 -12.52 6.51
N LYS A 9 28.78 -12.79 5.21
CA LYS A 9 28.97 -11.82 4.13
C LYS A 9 28.00 -10.64 4.23
N ALA A 10 26.71 -10.90 4.48
CA ALA A 10 25.73 -9.83 4.67
C ALA A 10 26.07 -8.91 5.86
N ILE A 11 26.60 -9.48 6.95
CA ILE A 11 27.09 -8.73 8.11
C ILE A 11 28.35 -7.92 7.76
N ALA A 12 29.32 -8.53 7.06
CA ALA A 12 30.55 -7.85 6.61
C ALA A 12 30.25 -6.67 5.67
N ASP A 13 29.29 -6.85 4.76
CA ASP A 13 28.83 -5.83 3.81
C ASP A 13 27.94 -4.76 4.46
N LYS A 14 27.68 -4.85 5.77
CA LYS A 14 26.75 -3.94 6.48
C LYS A 14 25.34 -3.95 5.87
N ARG A 15 24.89 -5.11 5.40
CA ARG A 15 23.54 -5.35 4.84
C ARG A 15 22.71 -6.30 5.72
N ALA A 16 22.97 -6.29 7.03
CA ALA A 16 22.20 -7.06 8.01
C ALA A 16 21.60 -6.14 9.09
N VAL A 17 20.40 -6.49 9.54
CA VAL A 17 19.70 -5.87 10.67
C VAL A 17 19.29 -6.98 11.63
N ILE A 18 19.69 -6.86 12.89
CA ILE A 18 19.28 -7.81 13.94
C ILE A 18 17.92 -7.36 14.48
N VAL A 19 17.00 -8.31 14.60
CA VAL A 19 15.72 -8.14 15.31
C VAL A 19 15.79 -9.01 16.56
N ALA A 20 15.92 -8.37 17.72
CA ALA A 20 16.01 -9.03 19.01
C ALA A 20 14.62 -9.18 19.66
N GLY A 21 14.27 -10.41 20.04
CA GLY A 21 13.03 -10.75 20.74
C GLY A 21 13.22 -10.95 22.24
N ALA A 22 12.14 -11.28 22.95
CA ALA A 22 12.12 -11.42 24.41
C ALA A 22 13.11 -12.46 24.95
N GLY A 23 13.47 -13.46 24.14
CA GLY A 23 14.48 -14.46 24.50
C GLY A 23 15.86 -13.85 24.78
N THR A 24 16.18 -12.68 24.20
CA THR A 24 17.44 -11.98 24.47
C THR A 24 17.46 -11.34 25.87
N THR A 25 16.35 -10.73 26.29
CA THR A 25 16.17 -10.19 27.65
C THR A 25 16.14 -11.33 28.68
N ILE A 26 15.39 -12.41 28.42
CA ILE A 26 15.30 -13.58 29.33
C ILE A 26 16.68 -14.22 29.54
N ALA A 27 17.48 -14.35 28.48
CA ALA A 27 18.85 -14.85 28.59
C ALA A 27 19.72 -13.93 29.47
N ALA A 28 19.50 -12.62 29.43
CA ALA A 28 20.28 -11.66 30.20
C ALA A 28 19.94 -11.65 31.69
N VAL A 29 18.66 -11.81 32.06
CA VAL A 29 18.17 -11.67 33.46
C VAL A 29 17.89 -13.01 34.13
N GLY A 30 18.09 -14.12 33.43
CA GLY A 30 17.84 -15.49 33.90
C GLY A 30 16.37 -15.91 33.88
N PRO A 31 16.08 -17.22 33.79
CA PRO A 31 14.72 -17.75 33.67
C PRO A 31 13.86 -17.56 34.94
N GLY A 32 14.46 -17.15 36.07
CA GLY A 32 13.75 -16.83 37.31
C GLY A 32 12.94 -15.53 37.24
N THR A 33 13.26 -14.63 36.31
CA THR A 33 12.64 -13.31 36.19
C THR A 33 11.45 -13.37 35.22
N ARG A 34 10.32 -13.92 35.68
CA ARG A 34 9.17 -14.25 34.81
C ARG A 34 8.63 -13.07 33.99
N HIS A 35 8.66 -11.85 34.54
CA HIS A 35 8.15 -10.65 33.86
C HIS A 35 9.05 -10.13 32.73
N ALA A 36 10.21 -10.76 32.48
CA ALA A 36 11.02 -10.52 31.28
C ALA A 36 10.42 -11.17 30.02
N SER A 37 9.48 -12.10 30.18
CA SER A 37 8.66 -12.63 29.08
C SER A 37 7.37 -11.82 28.92
N TRP A 38 6.80 -11.81 27.72
CA TRP A 38 5.57 -11.05 27.45
C TRP A 38 4.36 -11.58 28.25
N THR A 39 4.22 -12.91 28.32
CA THR A 39 3.21 -13.59 29.16
C THR A 39 3.37 -13.25 30.64
N GLY A 40 4.58 -13.35 31.17
CA GLY A 40 4.86 -13.04 32.58
C GLY A 40 4.71 -11.55 32.90
N LEU A 41 4.97 -10.66 31.94
CA LEU A 41 4.70 -9.23 32.08
C LEU A 41 3.19 -8.99 32.21
N ILE A 42 2.37 -9.56 31.32
CA ILE A 42 0.90 -9.42 31.38
C ILE A 42 0.36 -10.01 32.70
N GLU A 43 0.84 -11.18 33.13
CA GLU A 43 0.48 -11.77 34.42
C GLU A 43 0.76 -10.79 35.57
N HIS A 44 1.96 -10.20 35.59
CA HIS A 44 2.35 -9.23 36.61
C HIS A 44 1.44 -8.00 36.58
N GLY A 45 1.09 -7.51 35.40
CA GLY A 45 0.16 -6.40 35.21
C GLY A 45 -1.25 -6.68 35.73
N LEU A 46 -1.77 -7.89 35.48
CA LEU A 46 -3.08 -8.32 35.97
C LEU A 46 -3.10 -8.40 37.51
N ARG A 47 -2.06 -8.99 38.11
CA ARG A 47 -1.92 -9.07 39.57
C ARG A 47 -1.77 -7.69 40.21
N ARG A 48 -1.03 -6.77 39.57
CA ARG A 48 -0.91 -5.37 40.00
C ARG A 48 -2.26 -4.65 39.94
N ALA A 49 -3.00 -4.78 38.84
CA ALA A 49 -4.33 -4.18 38.71
C ALA A 49 -5.33 -4.75 39.72
N HIS A 50 -5.19 -6.03 40.12
CA HIS A 50 -5.97 -6.64 41.20
C HIS A 50 -5.59 -6.07 42.58
N GLN A 51 -4.29 -5.94 42.89
CA GLN A 51 -3.82 -5.32 44.15
C GLN A 51 -4.31 -3.88 44.32
N LEU A 52 -4.43 -3.14 43.22
CA LEU A 52 -4.99 -1.77 43.19
C LEU A 52 -6.53 -1.73 43.27
N GLY A 53 -7.20 -2.86 43.43
CA GLY A 53 -8.67 -2.96 43.47
C GLY A 53 -9.37 -2.71 42.14
N LYS A 54 -8.64 -2.64 41.02
CA LYS A 54 -9.18 -2.35 39.68
C LYS A 54 -9.71 -3.59 38.95
N ILE A 55 -9.38 -4.79 39.44
CA ILE A 55 -9.84 -6.09 38.94
C ILE A 55 -10.30 -6.95 40.12
N LYS A 56 -11.46 -7.61 40.01
CA LYS A 56 -12.00 -8.56 41.00
C LYS A 56 -11.49 -9.99 40.75
N ASP A 57 -11.49 -10.84 41.78
CA ASP A 57 -10.97 -12.23 41.72
C ASP A 57 -11.46 -13.03 40.52
N LYS A 58 -12.76 -12.98 40.22
CA LYS A 58 -13.35 -13.70 39.08
C LYS A 58 -12.75 -13.26 37.73
N ALA A 59 -12.50 -11.96 37.56
CA ALA A 59 -11.93 -11.41 36.33
C ALA A 59 -10.42 -11.66 36.24
N LEU A 60 -9.71 -11.65 37.38
CA LEU A 60 -8.30 -12.04 37.45
C LEU A 60 -8.12 -13.50 37.05
N ASN A 61 -8.89 -14.42 37.64
CA ASN A 61 -8.77 -15.86 37.34
C ASN A 61 -9.08 -16.16 35.86
N ALA A 62 -10.07 -15.49 35.27
CA ALA A 62 -10.37 -15.61 33.84
C ALA A 62 -9.22 -15.07 32.96
N ALA A 63 -8.64 -13.93 33.32
CA ALA A 63 -7.53 -13.35 32.56
C ALA A 63 -6.22 -14.15 32.72
N LEU A 64 -5.98 -14.78 33.87
CA LEU A 64 -4.85 -15.69 34.07
C LEU A 64 -5.03 -16.99 33.26
N ALA A 65 -6.25 -17.55 33.23
CA ALA A 65 -6.54 -18.72 32.40
C ALA A 65 -6.32 -18.44 30.91
N ASN A 66 -6.61 -17.21 30.45
CA ASN A 66 -6.32 -16.78 29.07
C ASN A 66 -4.82 -16.76 28.73
N LEU A 67 -3.93 -16.54 29.71
CA LEU A 67 -2.48 -16.57 29.48
C LEU A 67 -1.92 -17.99 29.34
N GLU A 68 -2.63 -19.00 29.82
CA GLU A 68 -2.24 -20.41 29.75
C GLU A 68 -2.75 -21.09 28.48
N ALA A 69 -3.58 -20.42 27.68
CA ALA A 69 -4.34 -21.01 26.58
C ALA A 69 -3.62 -21.08 25.21
N ASP A 70 -2.33 -20.70 25.13
CA ASP A 70 -1.53 -20.63 23.88
C ASP A 70 -2.27 -19.98 22.68
N ASP A 71 -3.11 -18.98 22.97
CA ASP A 71 -3.92 -18.24 21.99
C ASP A 71 -3.58 -16.74 22.07
N MET A 72 -3.03 -16.21 20.96
CA MET A 72 -2.61 -14.81 20.84
C MET A 72 -3.76 -13.82 20.98
N THR A 73 -4.98 -14.15 20.58
CA THR A 73 -6.17 -13.30 20.74
C THR A 73 -6.54 -13.17 22.21
N LEU A 74 -6.51 -14.29 22.95
CA LEU A 74 -6.79 -14.30 24.39
C LEU A 74 -5.70 -13.57 25.17
N LEU A 75 -4.45 -13.73 24.77
CA LEU A 75 -3.31 -13.05 25.34
C LEU A 75 -3.35 -11.53 25.08
N LEU A 76 -3.72 -11.10 23.87
CA LEU A 76 -3.94 -9.69 23.54
C LEU A 76 -5.13 -9.09 24.30
N ALA A 77 -6.18 -9.87 24.56
CA ALA A 77 -7.30 -9.43 25.38
C ALA A 77 -6.89 -9.25 26.86
N ALA A 78 -6.05 -10.14 27.39
CA ALA A 78 -5.46 -9.99 28.73
C ALA A 78 -4.53 -8.76 28.79
N ALA A 79 -3.70 -8.54 27.76
CA ALA A 79 -2.84 -7.36 27.64
C ALA A 79 -3.65 -6.05 27.55
N GLU A 80 -4.75 -6.03 26.78
CA GLU A 80 -5.67 -4.89 26.70
C GLU A 80 -6.31 -4.59 28.06
N MET A 81 -6.65 -5.63 28.82
CA MET A 81 -7.16 -5.46 30.19
C MET A 81 -6.13 -4.78 31.10
N VAL A 82 -4.86 -5.18 31.02
CA VAL A 82 -3.76 -4.53 31.76
C VAL A 82 -3.62 -3.07 31.35
N ALA A 83 -3.49 -2.81 30.04
CA ALA A 83 -3.32 -1.45 29.49
C ALA A 83 -4.47 -0.52 29.91
N HIS A 84 -5.71 -1.00 29.81
CA HIS A 84 -6.90 -0.22 30.18
C HIS A 84 -6.99 0.01 31.70
N ARG A 85 -6.79 -1.03 32.52
CA ARG A 85 -6.96 -0.92 33.97
C ARG A 85 -5.84 -0.14 34.64
N LEU A 86 -4.62 -0.23 34.14
CA LEU A 86 -3.50 0.54 34.67
C LEU A 86 -3.44 1.98 34.12
N GLY A 87 -4.24 2.32 33.10
CA GLY A 87 -4.43 3.69 32.62
C GLY A 87 -3.42 4.14 31.57
N GLN A 88 -3.11 3.30 30.57
CA GLN A 88 -2.12 3.62 29.54
C GLN A 88 -2.42 4.92 28.75
N LYS A 89 -3.70 5.28 28.57
CA LYS A 89 -4.11 6.47 27.79
C LYS A 89 -3.76 7.80 28.48
N ASP A 90 -3.53 7.80 29.78
CA ASP A 90 -3.32 9.02 30.57
C ASP A 90 -1.85 9.48 30.61
N GLY A 91 -0.93 8.72 30.00
CA GLY A 91 0.47 9.11 29.78
C GLY A 91 1.38 9.15 31.01
N ASP A 92 0.82 9.33 32.21
CA ASP A 92 1.53 9.30 33.50
C ASP A 92 0.67 8.65 34.60
N GLY A 93 1.28 7.90 35.53
CA GLY A 93 0.59 7.24 36.65
C GLY A 93 1.00 5.78 36.90
N GLU A 94 0.02 4.92 37.23
CA GLU A 94 0.25 3.51 37.62
C GLU A 94 0.84 2.64 36.51
N PHE A 95 0.48 2.88 35.24
CA PHE A 95 1.05 2.14 34.10
C PHE A 95 2.55 2.41 33.93
N ALA A 96 2.96 3.68 34.01
CA ALA A 96 4.37 4.09 33.93
C ALA A 96 5.19 3.54 35.12
N GLY A 97 4.64 3.62 36.34
CA GLY A 97 5.27 3.05 37.54
C GLY A 97 5.40 1.53 37.48
N TRP A 98 4.40 0.84 36.93
CA TRP A 98 4.45 -0.60 36.70
C TRP A 98 5.52 -1.00 35.69
N LEU A 99 5.63 -0.31 34.55
CA LEU A 99 6.68 -0.59 33.56
C LEU A 99 8.08 -0.34 34.14
N ARG A 100 8.28 0.76 34.87
CA ARG A 100 9.56 1.06 35.55
C ARG A 100 9.97 -0.06 36.50
N THR A 101 9.06 -0.48 37.38
CA THR A 101 9.34 -1.52 38.40
C THR A 101 9.36 -2.96 37.87
N THR A 102 9.11 -3.16 36.58
CA THR A 102 9.17 -4.48 35.93
C THR A 102 10.25 -4.53 34.86
N VAL A 103 10.03 -3.92 33.70
CA VAL A 103 10.98 -3.94 32.58
C VAL A 103 12.08 -2.89 32.68
N GLY A 104 11.84 -1.80 33.43
CA GLY A 104 12.84 -0.76 33.68
C GLY A 104 13.89 -1.12 34.74
N ASP A 105 13.52 -1.92 35.75
CA ASP A 105 14.39 -2.33 36.87
C ASP A 105 15.07 -3.70 36.64
N LEU A 106 15.03 -4.22 35.41
CA LEU A 106 15.67 -5.49 35.06
C LEU A 106 17.18 -5.43 35.27
N THR A 107 17.72 -6.36 36.07
CA THR A 107 19.15 -6.47 36.33
C THR A 107 19.76 -7.60 35.51
N VAL A 108 20.81 -7.29 34.74
CA VAL A 108 21.55 -8.28 33.96
C VAL A 108 22.33 -9.21 34.89
N ILE A 109 22.01 -10.51 34.84
CA ILE A 109 22.70 -11.58 35.57
C ILE A 109 23.78 -12.22 34.69
N ASP A 110 23.48 -12.42 33.40
CA ASP A 110 24.41 -12.94 32.40
C ASP A 110 24.46 -12.02 31.17
N GLY A 111 25.57 -11.29 31.03
CA GLY A 111 25.75 -10.33 29.95
C GLY A 111 26.18 -10.93 28.60
N ALA A 112 26.29 -12.26 28.46
CA ALA A 112 26.91 -12.88 27.29
C ALA A 112 26.20 -12.57 25.96
N VAL A 113 24.86 -12.69 25.91
CA VAL A 113 24.07 -12.40 24.70
C VAL A 113 24.05 -10.89 24.38
N PRO A 114 23.71 -9.98 25.32
CA PRO A 114 23.81 -8.54 25.07
C PRO A 114 25.20 -8.09 24.63
N SER A 115 26.26 -8.65 25.20
CA SER A 115 27.66 -8.33 24.83
C SER A 115 28.01 -8.77 23.41
N ALA A 116 27.53 -9.95 22.98
CA ALA A 116 27.74 -10.44 21.62
C ALA A 116 26.98 -9.58 20.58
N LEU A 117 25.74 -9.17 20.91
CA LEU A 117 24.97 -8.25 20.07
C LEU A 117 25.61 -6.85 20.00
N ALA A 118 26.10 -6.33 21.13
CA ALA A 118 26.85 -5.09 21.19
C ALA A 118 28.15 -5.14 20.36
N HIS A 119 28.82 -6.30 20.33
CA HIS A 119 29.98 -6.50 19.47
C HIS A 119 29.63 -6.38 17.97
N LEU A 120 28.50 -6.96 17.54
CA LEU A 120 27.98 -6.81 16.17
C LEU A 120 27.58 -5.35 15.89
N HIS A 121 26.95 -4.68 16.86
CA HIS A 121 26.59 -3.26 16.74
C HIS A 121 27.81 -2.37 16.51
N ARG A 122 28.91 -2.59 17.25
CA ARG A 122 30.18 -1.86 17.08
C ARG A 122 30.79 -2.03 15.70
N HIS A 123 30.57 -3.18 15.05
CA HIS A 123 30.97 -3.44 13.66
C HIS A 123 29.99 -2.87 12.62
N GLY A 124 28.98 -2.12 13.06
CA GLY A 124 28.03 -1.42 12.22
C GLY A 124 26.82 -2.26 11.86
N VAL A 125 26.43 -3.27 12.63
CA VAL A 125 25.13 -3.95 12.43
C VAL A 125 24.03 -3.12 13.12
N LEU A 126 22.93 -2.85 12.41
CA LEU A 126 21.77 -2.19 13.02
C LEU A 126 21.01 -3.19 13.91
N ILE A 127 20.49 -2.73 15.05
CA ILE A 127 19.74 -3.56 15.98
C ILE A 127 18.37 -2.93 16.25
N ALA A 128 17.32 -3.68 15.94
CA ALA A 128 15.97 -3.44 16.38
C ALA A 128 15.59 -4.45 17.46
N THR A 129 14.68 -4.08 18.35
CA THR A 129 14.17 -4.93 19.43
C THR A 129 12.67 -4.77 19.56
N THR A 130 11.98 -5.86 19.90
CA THR A 130 10.57 -5.84 20.31
C THR A 130 10.40 -5.68 21.82
N ASN A 131 11.52 -5.60 22.56
CA ASN A 131 11.51 -5.55 24.01
C ASN A 131 11.39 -4.11 24.51
N TYR A 132 10.74 -3.94 25.66
CA TYR A 132 10.46 -2.63 26.25
C TYR A 132 11.61 -2.07 27.10
N ASP A 133 12.59 -2.91 27.49
CA ASP A 133 13.69 -2.64 28.43
C ASP A 133 14.89 -1.90 27.80
N SER A 134 15.84 -1.46 28.64
CA SER A 134 17.05 -0.74 28.23
C SER A 134 18.29 -1.63 28.01
N ILE A 135 18.21 -2.96 28.21
CA ILE A 135 19.40 -3.83 28.32
C ILE A 135 20.30 -3.76 27.08
N LEU A 136 19.71 -3.75 25.89
CA LEU A 136 20.47 -3.65 24.63
C LEU A 136 21.04 -2.24 24.41
N CYS A 137 20.34 -1.19 24.83
CA CYS A 137 20.84 0.17 24.79
C CYS A 137 22.08 0.30 25.67
N ASP A 138 22.01 -0.22 26.91
CA ASP A 138 23.10 -0.18 27.88
C ASP A 138 24.31 -1.01 27.43
N ALA A 139 24.08 -2.22 26.91
CA ALA A 139 25.14 -3.07 26.38
C ALA A 139 25.84 -2.46 25.15
N CYS A 140 25.13 -1.65 24.35
CA CYS A 140 25.63 -0.99 23.16
C CYS A 140 26.16 0.44 23.43
N ASP A 141 26.94 0.61 24.50
CA ASP A 141 27.55 1.90 24.87
C ASP A 141 26.51 3.01 25.14
N SER A 142 25.40 2.69 25.81
CA SER A 142 24.25 3.60 26.05
C SER A 142 23.67 4.18 24.75
N ALA A 143 23.47 3.32 23.76
CA ALA A 143 22.89 3.69 22.48
C ALA A 143 21.53 4.37 22.65
N SER A 144 21.24 5.39 21.82
CA SER A 144 20.01 6.14 21.96
C SER A 144 18.77 5.30 21.60
N VAL A 145 17.69 5.44 22.38
CA VAL A 145 16.39 4.83 22.07
C VAL A 145 15.82 5.46 20.80
N VAL A 146 15.51 4.63 19.80
CA VAL A 146 14.83 5.05 18.57
C VAL A 146 13.43 4.44 18.58
N LEU A 147 12.40 5.25 18.36
CA LEU A 147 11.01 4.82 18.38
C LEU A 147 10.38 4.97 16.99
N PRO A 148 9.56 4.00 16.52
CA PRO A 148 8.87 4.09 15.24
C PRO A 148 7.96 5.32 15.09
N THR A 149 7.50 5.90 16.20
CA THR A 149 6.71 7.13 16.22
C THR A 149 7.55 8.39 15.94
N ASP A 150 8.88 8.33 16.09
CA ASP A 150 9.81 9.36 15.65
C ASP A 150 10.29 9.02 14.22
N SER A 151 9.48 9.39 13.24
CA SER A 151 9.70 9.03 11.83
C SER A 151 11.03 9.56 11.29
N GLY A 152 11.42 10.78 11.71
CA GLY A 152 12.69 11.39 11.35
C GLY A 152 13.89 10.61 11.90
N LYS A 153 13.88 10.28 13.20
CA LYS A 153 14.98 9.51 13.82
C LYS A 153 15.03 8.07 13.32
N SER A 154 13.87 7.44 13.07
CA SER A 154 13.78 6.07 12.54
C SER A 154 14.35 5.93 11.13
N LEU A 155 14.13 6.93 10.26
CA LEU A 155 14.68 6.92 8.89
C LEU A 155 16.19 7.22 8.86
N ARG A 156 16.69 8.08 9.75
CA ARG A 156 18.14 8.30 9.89
C ARG A 156 18.84 7.07 10.47
N TRP A 157 18.20 6.41 11.45
CA TRP A 157 18.67 5.15 12.00
C TRP A 157 18.74 4.05 10.93
N SER A 158 17.71 3.89 10.08
CA SER A 158 17.72 2.86 9.01
C SER A 158 18.82 3.08 7.97
N ARG A 159 19.31 4.32 7.85
CA ARG A 159 20.45 4.72 6.99
C ARG A 159 21.80 4.68 7.68
N ARG A 160 21.84 4.34 8.97
CA ARG A 160 23.04 4.31 9.82
C ARG A 160 23.63 5.70 10.09
N GLU A 161 22.82 6.74 9.99
CA GLU A 161 23.21 8.12 10.27
C GLU A 161 23.11 8.43 11.76
N ASP A 162 22.11 7.85 12.45
CA ASP A 162 21.96 7.90 13.90
C ASP A 162 22.33 6.53 14.51
N ARG A 163 23.15 6.54 15.57
CA ARG A 163 23.41 5.35 16.39
C ARG A 163 22.32 5.19 17.45
N GLY A 164 21.76 3.99 17.54
CA GLY A 164 20.66 3.71 18.44
C GLY A 164 20.11 2.30 18.27
N ILE A 165 19.22 1.92 19.18
CA ILE A 165 18.45 0.68 19.12
C ILE A 165 17.00 1.06 18.78
N LEU A 166 16.43 0.44 17.74
CA LEU A 166 15.03 0.67 17.35
C LEU A 166 14.09 -0.20 18.19
N HIS A 167 13.28 0.42 19.05
CA HIS A 167 12.27 -0.26 19.86
C HIS A 167 10.94 -0.32 19.13
N LEU A 168 10.72 -1.41 18.38
CA LEU A 168 9.55 -1.60 17.52
C LEU A 168 8.22 -1.50 18.28
N HIS A 169 8.21 -1.88 19.55
CA HIS A 169 7.02 -1.88 20.41
C HIS A 169 7.04 -0.81 21.49
N GLY A 170 7.92 0.18 21.39
CA GLY A 170 8.03 1.24 22.39
C GLY A 170 9.02 0.92 23.51
N HIS A 171 9.25 1.92 24.35
CA HIS A 171 10.25 1.89 25.41
C HIS A 171 9.64 2.31 26.76
N TRP A 172 10.06 1.70 27.87
CA TRP A 172 9.44 1.92 29.18
C TRP A 172 9.57 3.36 29.70
N GLU A 173 10.64 4.09 29.33
CA GLU A 173 10.79 5.52 29.67
C GLU A 173 9.79 6.42 28.94
N ARG A 174 9.14 5.91 27.88
CA ARG A 174 8.06 6.56 27.14
C ARG A 174 6.83 5.66 27.12
N PRO A 175 6.11 5.51 28.25
CA PRO A 175 4.99 4.58 28.40
C PRO A 175 3.89 4.73 27.33
N GLU A 176 3.72 5.94 26.80
CA GLU A 176 2.79 6.26 25.71
C GLU A 176 3.14 5.59 24.39
N SER A 177 4.42 5.25 24.19
CA SER A 177 4.93 4.56 23.00
C SER A 177 4.75 3.04 23.04
N VAL A 178 4.43 2.48 24.21
CA VAL A 178 4.38 1.03 24.43
C VAL A 178 3.20 0.39 23.71
N VAL A 179 3.48 -0.56 22.83
CA VAL A 179 2.48 -1.34 22.10
C VAL A 179 2.09 -2.55 22.96
N LEU A 180 1.01 -2.39 23.75
CA LEU A 180 0.45 -3.44 24.61
C LEU A 180 -1.07 -3.44 24.46
N GLY A 181 -1.65 -4.60 24.10
CA GLY A 181 -3.09 -4.75 23.91
C GLY A 181 -3.57 -4.58 22.46
N VAL A 182 -4.74 -5.14 22.17
CA VAL A 182 -5.29 -5.25 20.80
C VAL A 182 -5.49 -3.89 20.13
N GLN A 183 -5.83 -2.84 20.89
CA GLN A 183 -6.08 -1.52 20.30
C GLN A 183 -4.78 -0.89 19.80
N ARG A 184 -3.70 -0.92 20.59
CA ARG A 184 -2.38 -0.42 20.18
C ARG A 184 -1.77 -1.22 19.05
N TYR A 185 -1.93 -2.54 19.05
CA TYR A 185 -1.50 -3.39 17.93
C TYR A 185 -2.25 -3.07 16.64
N ARG A 186 -3.56 -2.78 16.67
CA ARG A 186 -4.29 -2.33 15.47
C ARG A 186 -3.84 -0.96 14.96
N GLU A 187 -3.62 0.00 15.85
CA GLU A 187 -3.11 1.34 15.49
C GLU A 187 -1.74 1.24 14.80
N THR A 188 -0.87 0.38 15.35
CA THR A 188 0.48 0.07 14.85
C THR A 188 0.42 -0.64 13.50
N ALA A 189 -0.40 -1.71 13.40
CA ALA A 189 -0.59 -2.48 12.18
C ALA A 189 -1.31 -1.68 11.08
N GLN A 190 -2.02 -0.60 11.39
CA GLN A 190 -2.63 0.31 10.41
C GLN A 190 -1.75 1.52 10.10
N SER A 191 -0.59 1.66 10.75
CA SER A 191 0.33 2.77 10.51
C SER A 191 1.05 2.59 9.17
N PRO A 192 0.79 3.46 8.16
CA PRO A 192 1.44 3.33 6.86
C PRO A 192 2.96 3.48 6.97
N PHE A 193 3.42 4.37 7.86
CA PHE A 193 4.84 4.64 8.07
C PHE A 193 5.59 3.43 8.68
N GLN A 194 4.99 2.75 9.66
CA GLN A 194 5.66 1.60 10.29
C GLN A 194 5.70 0.39 9.36
N GLN A 195 4.61 0.13 8.62
CA GLN A 195 4.60 -0.89 7.57
C GLN A 195 5.67 -0.58 6.52
N PHE A 196 5.73 0.68 6.08
CA PHE A 196 6.74 1.15 5.14
C PHE A 196 8.17 0.94 5.67
N LEU A 197 8.48 1.40 6.89
CA LEU A 197 9.80 1.24 7.50
C LEU A 197 10.22 -0.23 7.58
N GLN A 198 9.32 -1.11 8.00
CA GLN A 198 9.53 -2.55 8.08
C GLN A 198 9.80 -3.16 6.69
N GLN A 199 8.98 -2.83 5.69
CA GLN A 199 9.14 -3.31 4.31
C GLN A 199 10.47 -2.84 3.70
N VAL A 200 10.88 -1.61 3.96
CA VAL A 200 12.17 -1.07 3.51
C VAL A 200 13.34 -1.80 4.14
N LEU A 201 13.31 -2.05 5.44
CA LEU A 201 14.37 -2.79 6.13
C LEU A 201 14.49 -4.21 5.58
N ALA A 202 13.36 -4.86 5.31
CA ALA A 202 13.33 -6.17 4.68
C ALA A 202 13.75 -6.16 3.19
N ALA A 203 13.44 -5.09 2.45
CA ALA A 203 13.86 -4.97 1.05
C ALA A 203 15.36 -4.72 0.88
N SER A 204 15.96 -4.01 1.84
CA SER A 204 17.31 -3.45 1.72
C SER A 204 18.38 -4.18 2.53
N ALA A 205 17.98 -5.10 3.42
CA ALA A 205 18.89 -5.84 4.27
C ALA A 205 18.37 -7.24 4.65
N SER A 206 19.31 -8.13 4.98
CA SER A 206 19.03 -9.41 5.63
C SER A 206 18.60 -9.17 7.08
N LEU A 207 17.34 -9.48 7.38
CA LEU A 207 16.84 -9.49 8.76
C LEU A 207 17.30 -10.76 9.47
N VAL A 208 17.83 -10.61 10.68
CA VAL A 208 18.34 -11.71 11.52
C VAL A 208 17.58 -11.71 12.84
N PHE A 209 16.65 -12.66 13.00
CA PHE A 209 15.83 -12.80 14.19
C PHE A 209 16.59 -13.58 15.27
N VAL A 210 16.77 -12.96 16.44
CA VAL A 210 17.52 -13.50 17.57
C VAL A 210 16.64 -13.51 18.82
N GLY A 211 16.41 -14.69 19.40
CA GLY A 211 15.55 -14.83 20.59
C GLY A 211 14.06 -14.55 20.33
N CYS A 212 13.60 -14.69 19.09
CA CYS A 212 12.25 -14.35 18.63
C CYS A 212 11.26 -15.54 18.66
N GLY A 213 11.48 -16.57 19.48
CA GLY A 213 10.71 -17.83 19.43
C GLY A 213 9.18 -17.65 19.42
N GLY A 214 8.63 -16.84 20.34
CA GLY A 214 7.21 -16.45 20.35
C GLY A 214 6.92 -15.05 19.77
N THR A 215 7.96 -14.36 19.28
CA THR A 215 7.87 -13.03 18.66
C THR A 215 7.57 -13.12 17.16
N LEU A 216 7.66 -14.31 16.56
CA LEU A 216 7.33 -14.51 15.14
C LEU A 216 5.83 -14.67 14.87
N ASP A 217 5.06 -14.98 15.91
CA ASP A 217 3.58 -15.02 15.86
C ASP A 217 2.98 -13.65 16.26
N ASP A 218 3.82 -12.61 16.26
CA ASP A 218 3.48 -11.21 16.52
C ASP A 218 2.61 -10.62 15.38
N PRO A 219 1.42 -10.06 15.69
CA PRO A 219 0.53 -9.47 14.69
C PRO A 219 1.13 -8.30 13.91
N ASN A 220 2.14 -7.62 14.45
CA ASN A 220 2.81 -6.49 13.81
C ASN A 220 3.92 -6.97 12.85
N LEU A 221 4.59 -8.08 13.16
CA LEU A 221 5.60 -8.67 12.28
C LEU A 221 5.00 -9.64 11.25
N GLY A 222 3.82 -10.22 11.50
CA GLY A 222 3.12 -11.12 10.58
C GLY A 222 3.01 -10.59 9.13
N PRO A 223 2.46 -9.38 8.92
CA PRO A 223 2.38 -8.78 7.58
C PRO A 223 3.74 -8.58 6.91
N LEU A 224 4.79 -8.29 7.68
CA LEU A 224 6.16 -8.17 7.17
C LEU A 224 6.72 -9.53 6.76
N LEU A 225 6.56 -10.56 7.58
CA LEU A 225 7.01 -11.93 7.32
C LEU A 225 6.28 -12.50 6.09
N ASP A 226 4.98 -12.25 5.98
CA ASP A 226 4.16 -12.60 4.81
C ASP A 226 4.60 -11.82 3.57
N TRP A 227 4.89 -10.53 3.70
CA TRP A 227 5.36 -9.70 2.59
C TRP A 227 6.75 -10.14 2.09
N ILE A 228 7.67 -10.47 2.99
CA ILE A 228 8.98 -11.05 2.68
C ILE A 228 8.81 -12.35 1.88
N ASP A 229 7.89 -13.21 2.31
CA ASP A 229 7.70 -14.51 1.70
C ASP A 229 6.89 -14.46 0.38
N THR A 230 6.01 -13.47 0.21
CA THR A 230 5.12 -13.36 -0.96
C THR A 230 5.62 -12.41 -2.04
N THR A 231 6.22 -11.28 -1.66
CA THR A 231 6.54 -10.17 -2.57
C THR A 231 8.03 -10.13 -2.93
N LEU A 232 8.91 -10.49 -1.99
CA LEU A 232 10.37 -10.53 -2.20
C LEU A 232 10.89 -11.88 -2.73
N ARG A 233 10.02 -12.69 -3.37
CA ARG A 233 10.38 -14.01 -3.90
C ARG A 233 11.52 -13.99 -4.91
N GLY A 234 11.79 -12.86 -5.57
CA GLY A 234 12.92 -12.63 -6.48
C GLY A 234 14.04 -11.73 -5.95
N ALA A 235 13.98 -11.28 -4.68
CA ALA A 235 14.93 -10.32 -4.13
C ALA A 235 16.31 -10.93 -3.88
N GLU A 236 17.35 -10.09 -3.80
CA GLU A 236 18.73 -10.53 -3.58
C GLU A 236 18.95 -11.09 -2.16
N HIS A 237 18.25 -10.55 -1.16
CA HIS A 237 18.51 -10.86 0.25
C HIS A 237 17.75 -12.10 0.75
N ARG A 238 18.39 -12.84 1.66
CA ARG A 238 17.77 -13.88 2.49
C ARG A 238 17.68 -13.39 3.92
N HIS A 239 16.62 -13.77 4.62
CA HIS A 239 16.41 -13.46 6.04
C HIS A 239 16.70 -14.71 6.87
N TYR A 240 17.03 -14.54 8.14
CA TYR A 240 17.54 -15.62 8.98
C TYR A 240 16.86 -15.65 10.34
N LEU A 241 16.50 -16.84 10.81
CA LEU A 241 16.01 -17.08 12.15
C LEU A 241 17.04 -17.93 12.91
N LEU A 242 17.58 -17.43 14.01
CA LEU A 242 18.50 -18.21 14.84
C LEU A 242 17.70 -19.10 15.81
N CYS A 243 17.93 -20.42 15.76
CA CYS A 243 17.22 -21.40 16.59
C CYS A 243 18.17 -22.50 17.12
N ARG A 244 17.69 -23.33 18.04
CA ARG A 244 18.46 -24.49 18.54
C ARG A 244 18.45 -25.63 17.53
N ASP A 245 19.42 -26.54 17.63
CA ASP A 245 19.50 -27.73 16.76
C ASP A 245 18.20 -28.53 16.75
N GLY A 246 17.60 -28.75 17.93
CA GLY A 246 16.34 -29.48 18.08
C GLY A 246 15.11 -28.75 17.52
N GLU A 247 15.18 -27.45 17.28
CA GLU A 247 14.08 -26.64 16.75
C GLU A 247 14.19 -26.46 15.22
N LEU A 248 15.35 -26.77 14.64
CA LEU A 248 15.64 -26.54 13.23
C LEU A 248 14.64 -27.26 12.32
N ALA A 249 14.26 -28.50 12.66
CA ALA A 249 13.28 -29.27 11.90
C ALA A 249 11.88 -28.63 11.92
N SER A 250 11.45 -28.16 13.10
CA SER A 250 10.16 -27.48 13.29
C SER A 250 10.09 -26.17 12.50
N TRP A 251 11.13 -25.34 12.58
CA TRP A 251 11.18 -24.08 11.83
C TRP A 251 11.29 -24.28 10.32
N ARG A 252 11.99 -25.33 9.85
CA ARG A 252 12.01 -25.67 8.42
C ARG A 252 10.66 -26.16 7.92
N ALA A 253 9.89 -26.84 8.78
CA ALA A 253 8.55 -27.30 8.44
C ALA A 253 7.55 -26.15 8.24
N LYS A 254 7.81 -24.93 8.74
CA LYS A 254 6.99 -23.73 8.47
C LYS A 254 7.00 -23.29 6.98
N GLY A 255 7.97 -23.77 6.18
CA GLY A 255 7.92 -23.63 4.72
C GLY A 255 8.21 -22.24 4.15
N TRP A 256 8.78 -21.32 4.95
CA TRP A 256 9.20 -20.00 4.46
C TRP A 256 10.29 -20.12 3.39
N MET A 257 10.07 -19.52 2.23
CA MET A 257 11.03 -19.55 1.12
C MET A 257 12.19 -18.57 1.33
N ARG A 258 11.96 -17.48 2.07
CA ARG A 258 12.94 -16.38 2.24
C ARG A 258 13.45 -16.17 3.66
N ILE A 259 12.86 -16.84 4.65
CA ILE A 259 13.32 -16.83 6.04
C ILE A 259 13.93 -18.21 6.34
N VAL A 260 15.24 -18.24 6.53
CA VAL A 260 16.00 -19.48 6.66
C VAL A 260 16.38 -19.69 8.12
N PRO A 261 15.88 -20.75 8.78
CA PRO A 261 16.31 -21.08 10.13
C PRO A 261 17.75 -21.60 10.12
N LEU A 262 18.57 -21.04 11.01
CA LEU A 262 19.97 -21.37 11.22
C LEU A 262 20.16 -21.82 12.66
N ALA A 263 20.67 -23.05 12.80
CA ALA A 263 20.95 -23.59 14.11
C ALA A 263 22.26 -23.01 14.68
N PHE A 264 22.24 -22.57 15.93
CA PHE A 264 23.41 -22.04 16.63
C PHE A 264 24.07 -23.04 17.60
N GLY A 265 23.43 -24.18 17.87
CA GLY A 265 23.91 -25.23 18.77
C GLY A 265 22.82 -25.95 19.56
N PRO A 266 23.19 -26.94 20.39
CA PRO A 266 22.25 -27.76 21.15
C PRO A 266 21.57 -27.02 22.32
N GLY A 267 22.18 -25.98 22.87
CA GLY A 267 21.66 -25.23 24.01
C GLY A 267 21.78 -23.71 23.87
N HIS A 268 20.98 -22.96 24.64
CA HIS A 268 21.02 -21.49 24.64
C HIS A 268 22.39 -20.91 25.03
N ALA A 269 23.22 -21.67 25.76
CA ALA A 269 24.59 -21.30 26.11
C ALA A 269 25.52 -21.18 24.88
N ASP A 270 25.14 -21.77 23.73
CA ASP A 270 25.93 -21.73 22.50
C ASP A 270 25.66 -20.47 21.66
N LEU A 271 24.54 -19.77 21.91
CA LEU A 271 24.13 -18.57 21.16
C LEU A 271 25.15 -17.42 21.24
N PRO A 272 25.74 -17.05 22.40
CA PRO A 272 26.76 -16.02 22.46
C PRO A 272 27.99 -16.34 21.60
N GLY A 273 28.46 -17.59 21.64
CA GLY A 273 29.59 -18.06 20.84
C GLY A 273 29.28 -18.03 19.35
N PHE A 274 28.07 -18.40 18.96
CA PHE A 274 27.62 -18.30 17.57
C PHE A 274 27.57 -16.85 17.08
N LEU A 275 26.93 -15.94 17.84
CA LEU A 275 26.84 -14.52 17.50
C LEU A 275 28.23 -13.86 17.39
N ALA A 276 29.16 -14.23 18.28
CA ALA A 276 30.54 -13.76 18.23
C ALA A 276 31.30 -14.26 16.99
N SER A 277 30.85 -15.35 16.37
CA SER A 277 31.47 -15.93 15.16
C SER A 277 30.96 -15.32 13.84
N LEU A 278 29.91 -14.48 13.90
CA LEU A 278 29.25 -13.87 12.73
C LEU A 278 30.02 -12.70 12.06
N PRO A 279 30.84 -11.89 12.75
CA PRO A 279 31.72 -10.94 12.08
C PRO A 279 32.72 -11.68 11.17
N PRO A 280 33.16 -11.09 10.05
CA PRO A 280 34.18 -11.71 9.21
C PRO A 280 35.47 -11.94 10.00
N ALA A 281 36.00 -13.17 9.96
CA ALA A 281 37.40 -13.41 10.29
C ALA A 281 38.23 -12.53 9.34
N SER A 282 39.15 -11.73 9.86
CA SER A 282 39.92 -10.78 9.07
C SER A 282 40.57 -11.47 7.84
N GLY A 283 40.07 -11.21 6.62
CA GLY A 283 40.76 -11.60 5.37
C GLY A 283 39.90 -11.89 4.13
N ALA A 284 40.04 -11.02 3.12
CA ALA A 284 39.93 -11.21 1.65
C ALA A 284 38.57 -11.50 0.95
N LEU A 285 38.30 -10.65 -0.05
CA LEU A 285 37.18 -10.65 -1.01
C LEU A 285 37.30 -11.73 -2.11
N ALA A 286 36.16 -12.22 -2.61
CA ALA A 286 36.04 -12.76 -3.97
C ALA A 286 34.64 -12.52 -4.56
N SER A 287 34.62 -12.09 -5.83
CA SER A 287 33.47 -11.80 -6.70
C SER A 287 33.06 -13.02 -7.54
N THR A 288 31.89 -12.90 -8.20
CA THR A 288 31.32 -13.63 -9.38
C THR A 288 29.85 -14.00 -9.08
N GLY A 289 28.86 -13.96 -9.98
CA GLY A 289 28.79 -13.68 -11.41
C GLY A 289 27.30 -13.58 -11.84
N THR A 290 27.09 -13.10 -13.06
CA THR A 290 25.86 -12.65 -13.72
C THR A 290 24.85 -13.74 -14.14
N GLY A 291 23.56 -13.41 -14.16
CA GLY A 291 22.51 -14.14 -14.91
C GLY A 291 21.27 -13.26 -15.13
N GLY A 292 20.98 -12.92 -16.38
CA GLY A 292 19.91 -11.99 -16.77
C GLY A 292 18.61 -12.65 -17.24
N ASN A 293 17.51 -11.89 -17.20
CA ASN A 293 16.34 -12.02 -18.08
C ASN A 293 15.42 -10.77 -17.94
N PRO A 294 14.38 -10.63 -18.79
CA PRO A 294 14.30 -9.77 -19.98
C PRO A 294 13.80 -8.34 -19.70
N ALA A 295 14.13 -7.42 -20.62
CA ALA A 295 13.80 -6.00 -20.55
C ALA A 295 12.31 -5.69 -20.81
N PRO A 296 11.69 -4.74 -20.07
CA PRO A 296 10.48 -4.06 -20.52
C PRO A 296 10.83 -2.82 -21.38
N SER A 297 10.22 -2.74 -22.56
CA SER A 297 10.21 -1.56 -23.47
C SER A 297 9.24 -0.46 -22.97
N PRO A 298 9.08 0.71 -23.65
CA PRO A 298 9.90 1.90 -23.43
C PRO A 298 9.00 3.11 -23.10
N LEU A 299 8.68 3.36 -21.83
CA LEU A 299 8.08 4.62 -21.38
C LEU A 299 8.74 5.16 -20.10
N VAL A 300 9.96 4.73 -19.80
CA VAL A 300 10.76 5.37 -18.75
C VAL A 300 11.17 6.75 -19.28
N THR A 301 10.77 7.80 -18.57
CA THR A 301 11.14 9.17 -18.95
C THR A 301 12.65 9.32 -18.87
N ALA A 302 13.33 9.20 -20.02
CA ALA A 302 14.77 9.42 -20.11
C ALA A 302 15.14 10.80 -19.55
N VAL A 303 16.28 10.88 -18.86
CA VAL A 303 16.85 12.15 -18.39
C VAL A 303 16.89 13.13 -19.58
N PRO A 304 16.32 14.35 -19.45
CA PRO A 304 16.33 15.34 -20.53
C PRO A 304 17.74 15.57 -21.05
N ARG A 305 17.86 16.04 -22.31
CA ARG A 305 19.17 16.36 -22.88
C ARG A 305 19.91 17.35 -21.96
N PRO A 306 21.23 17.16 -21.73
CA PRO A 306 22.02 18.11 -20.97
C PRO A 306 21.89 19.51 -21.55
N THR A 307 21.87 20.52 -20.67
CA THR A 307 21.85 21.93 -21.08
C THR A 307 23.10 22.29 -21.90
N ASP A 308 22.93 22.84 -23.10
CA ASP A 308 24.06 23.28 -23.95
C ASP A 308 24.88 24.39 -23.29
N ASN A 309 26.17 24.51 -23.64
CA ASN A 309 27.10 25.51 -23.08
C ASN A 309 27.11 25.50 -21.53
N PHE A 310 27.32 24.33 -20.94
CA PHE A 310 27.46 24.15 -19.50
C PHE A 310 28.93 24.33 -19.07
N VAL A 311 29.24 25.48 -18.47
CA VAL A 311 30.62 25.93 -18.18
C VAL A 311 30.82 26.13 -16.68
N GLY A 312 32.04 25.91 -16.19
CA GLY A 312 32.45 26.26 -14.82
C GLY A 312 31.91 25.34 -13.71
N ARG A 313 31.33 24.18 -14.04
CA ARG A 313 30.61 23.31 -13.08
C ARG A 313 31.11 21.86 -13.00
N ALA A 314 32.25 21.57 -13.60
CA ALA A 314 32.79 20.21 -13.64
C ALA A 314 33.10 19.66 -12.24
N GLY A 315 33.57 20.51 -11.33
CA GLY A 315 33.85 20.16 -9.95
C GLY A 315 32.58 19.77 -9.19
N GLU A 316 31.51 20.56 -9.32
CA GLU A 316 30.21 20.28 -8.71
C GLU A 316 29.59 18.99 -9.26
N VAL A 317 29.65 18.75 -10.58
CA VAL A 317 29.20 17.47 -11.18
C VAL A 317 29.97 16.31 -10.55
N ALA A 318 31.29 16.39 -10.50
CA ALA A 318 32.12 15.33 -9.94
C ALA A 318 31.80 15.07 -8.45
N SER A 319 31.56 16.13 -7.67
CA SER A 319 31.17 16.03 -6.27
C SER A 319 29.81 15.35 -6.08
N VAL A 320 28.80 15.72 -6.88
CA VAL A 320 27.47 15.11 -6.81
C VAL A 320 27.52 13.64 -7.24
N VAL A 321 28.25 13.33 -8.31
CA VAL A 321 28.42 11.95 -8.78
C VAL A 321 29.08 11.09 -7.70
N ALA A 322 30.15 11.57 -7.08
CA ALA A 322 30.83 10.86 -5.99
C ALA A 322 29.89 10.58 -4.81
N ALA A 323 29.10 11.57 -4.40
CA ALA A 323 28.12 11.45 -3.32
C ALA A 323 27.03 10.40 -3.61
N LEU A 324 26.46 10.42 -4.82
CA LEU A 324 25.42 9.47 -5.22
C LEU A 324 25.94 8.04 -5.24
N LEU A 325 27.17 7.85 -5.73
CA LEU A 325 27.84 6.54 -5.78
C LEU A 325 28.25 6.03 -4.38
N ALA A 326 28.56 6.95 -3.45
CA ALA A 326 28.85 6.63 -2.05
C ALA A 326 27.58 6.28 -1.24
N GLY A 327 26.40 6.38 -1.85
CA GLY A 327 25.14 6.01 -1.21
C GLY A 327 24.48 7.14 -0.42
N SER A 328 24.73 8.41 -0.77
CA SER A 328 24.05 9.59 -0.19
C SER A 328 22.97 10.14 -1.12
N HIS A 329 21.83 10.58 -0.57
CA HIS A 329 20.90 11.42 -1.34
C HIS A 329 21.47 12.84 -1.44
N VAL A 330 21.32 13.49 -2.59
CA VAL A 330 21.95 14.80 -2.82
C VAL A 330 20.88 15.86 -3.08
N ALA A 331 20.98 16.98 -2.37
CA ALA A 331 20.15 18.17 -2.59
C ALA A 331 21.02 19.32 -3.12
N ILE A 332 20.70 19.80 -4.32
CA ILE A 332 21.30 20.97 -4.95
C ILE A 332 20.45 22.19 -4.59
N LEU A 333 21.06 23.10 -3.86
CA LEU A 333 20.45 24.30 -3.30
C LEU A 333 20.93 25.54 -4.06
N GLY A 334 20.10 26.57 -4.10
CA GLY A 334 20.51 27.86 -4.67
C GLY A 334 19.34 28.69 -5.21
N PRO A 335 19.61 29.95 -5.61
CA PRO A 335 18.57 30.85 -6.12
C PRO A 335 18.05 30.41 -7.50
N GLY A 336 16.97 31.05 -7.96
CA GLY A 336 16.43 30.86 -9.30
C GLY A 336 17.45 31.20 -10.39
N GLY A 337 17.48 30.44 -11.48
CA GLY A 337 18.37 30.72 -12.62
C GLY A 337 19.85 30.40 -12.44
N ILE A 338 20.27 29.90 -11.27
CA ILE A 338 21.69 29.63 -10.96
C ILE A 338 22.29 28.41 -11.69
N GLY A 339 21.45 27.57 -12.30
CA GLY A 339 21.89 26.42 -13.10
C GLY A 339 21.65 25.03 -12.49
N LYS A 340 20.84 24.92 -11.42
CA LYS A 340 20.56 23.64 -10.73
C LYS A 340 20.02 22.56 -11.65
N THR A 341 18.99 22.86 -12.46
CA THR A 341 18.43 21.93 -13.47
C THR A 341 19.47 21.48 -14.49
N GLY A 342 20.37 22.39 -14.91
CA GLY A 342 21.47 22.03 -15.80
C GLY A 342 22.44 21.04 -15.15
N LEU A 343 22.76 21.26 -13.86
CA LEU A 343 23.62 20.35 -13.09
C LEU A 343 22.98 18.96 -12.94
N THR A 344 21.70 18.87 -12.57
CA THR A 344 21.01 17.58 -12.41
C THR A 344 20.94 16.79 -13.70
N GLN A 345 20.71 17.46 -14.84
CA GLN A 345 20.76 16.83 -16.17
C GLN A 345 22.15 16.26 -16.47
N HIS A 346 23.23 17.03 -16.28
CA HIS A 346 24.60 16.55 -16.55
C HIS A 346 24.98 15.37 -15.65
N VAL A 347 24.61 15.41 -14.37
CA VAL A 347 24.82 14.27 -13.45
C VAL A 347 24.08 13.02 -13.94
N GLY A 348 22.83 13.16 -14.41
CA GLY A 348 22.05 12.04 -14.94
C GLY A 348 22.59 11.43 -16.24
N HIS A 349 23.47 12.14 -16.95
CA HIS A 349 24.16 11.67 -18.16
C HIS A 349 25.64 11.31 -17.92
N ASP A 350 26.16 11.42 -16.69
CA ASP A 350 27.52 11.01 -16.36
C ASP A 350 27.67 9.49 -16.52
N GLN A 351 28.72 9.05 -17.22
CA GLN A 351 28.93 7.63 -17.53
C GLN A 351 28.97 6.73 -16.28
N ARG A 352 29.51 7.24 -15.16
CA ARG A 352 29.60 6.48 -13.90
C ARG A 352 28.22 6.31 -13.27
N ILE A 353 27.38 7.33 -13.35
CA ILE A 353 25.98 7.27 -12.92
C ILE A 353 25.19 6.32 -13.81
N MET A 354 25.40 6.35 -15.12
CA MET A 354 24.74 5.44 -16.04
C MET A 354 25.10 3.97 -15.79
N ALA A 355 26.34 3.69 -15.38
CA ALA A 355 26.80 2.36 -15.03
C ALA A 355 26.21 1.88 -13.69
N ALA A 356 26.14 2.74 -12.68
CA ALA A 356 25.61 2.38 -11.35
C ALA A 356 24.07 2.33 -11.30
N PHE A 357 23.41 3.17 -12.08
CA PHE A 357 21.95 3.31 -12.12
C PHE A 357 21.46 3.08 -13.55
N PRO A 358 21.17 1.83 -13.95
CA PRO A 358 20.68 1.51 -15.29
C PRO A 358 19.36 2.23 -15.59
N ARG A 359 18.51 2.44 -14.55
CA ARG A 359 17.30 3.24 -14.64
C ARG A 359 17.50 4.62 -14.03
N ARG A 360 17.16 5.67 -14.79
CA ARG A 360 17.23 7.07 -14.36
C ARG A 360 15.94 7.77 -14.75
N VAL A 361 15.25 8.31 -13.77
CA VAL A 361 13.89 8.86 -13.92
C VAL A 361 13.95 10.32 -13.55
N PHE A 362 13.65 11.21 -14.50
CA PHE A 362 13.63 12.64 -14.28
C PHE A 362 12.19 13.14 -14.13
N VAL A 363 11.88 13.75 -12.98
CA VAL A 363 10.56 14.23 -12.62
C VAL A 363 10.61 15.72 -12.35
N ARG A 364 9.71 16.46 -12.98
CA ARG A 364 9.56 17.90 -12.77
C ARG A 364 8.41 18.17 -11.82
N LEU A 365 8.70 18.97 -10.81
CA LEU A 365 7.76 19.29 -9.74
C LEU A 365 7.23 20.71 -9.81
N GLU A 366 7.60 21.51 -10.83
CA GLU A 366 7.16 22.90 -11.04
C GLU A 366 5.64 23.12 -11.03
N ALA A 367 4.88 22.04 -11.23
CA ALA A 367 3.43 22.02 -11.27
C ALA A 367 2.82 21.04 -10.24
N ALA A 368 3.62 20.45 -9.34
CA ALA A 368 3.12 19.62 -8.25
C ALA A 368 2.85 20.52 -7.03
N GLY A 369 1.61 20.60 -6.58
CA GLY A 369 1.22 21.44 -5.44
C GLY A 369 1.33 20.72 -4.10
N THR A 370 1.36 19.39 -4.08
CA THR A 370 1.31 18.59 -2.84
C THR A 370 2.17 17.32 -2.94
N GLY A 371 2.33 16.58 -1.84
CA GLY A 371 2.92 15.24 -1.86
C GLY A 371 2.16 14.28 -2.78
N ALA A 372 0.83 14.31 -2.80
CA ALA A 372 0.03 13.47 -3.69
C ALA A 372 0.27 13.79 -5.18
N ASP A 373 0.40 15.07 -5.54
CA ASP A 373 0.76 15.47 -6.91
C ASP A 373 2.17 15.02 -7.28
N MET A 374 3.11 15.10 -6.34
CA MET A 374 4.47 14.62 -6.52
C MET A 374 4.49 13.10 -6.77
N ALA A 375 3.75 12.32 -5.99
CA ALA A 375 3.63 10.88 -6.19
C ALA A 375 3.04 10.54 -7.57
N LEU A 376 2.00 11.26 -8.00
CA LEU A 376 1.44 11.11 -9.34
C LEU A 376 2.48 11.43 -10.42
N LYS A 377 3.19 12.55 -10.33
CA LYS A 377 4.23 12.94 -11.29
C LYS A 377 5.33 11.88 -11.39
N ILE A 378 5.71 11.26 -10.26
CA ILE A 378 6.66 10.14 -10.25
C ILE A 378 6.06 8.93 -10.97
N ALA A 379 4.84 8.52 -10.64
CA ALA A 379 4.17 7.38 -11.27
C ALA A 379 4.02 7.57 -12.79
N THR A 380 3.62 8.77 -13.23
CA THR A 380 3.54 9.11 -14.66
C THR A 380 4.92 9.07 -15.33
N ALA A 381 5.97 9.57 -14.67
CA ALA A 381 7.32 9.53 -15.22
C ALA A 381 7.89 8.10 -15.35
N LEU A 382 7.35 7.16 -14.57
CA LEU A 382 7.64 5.73 -14.66
C LEU A 382 6.83 5.01 -15.74
N GLY A 383 5.84 5.66 -16.35
CA GLY A 383 4.97 5.07 -17.37
C GLY A 383 3.84 4.21 -16.80
N LEU A 384 3.48 4.41 -15.53
CA LEU A 384 2.40 3.65 -14.89
C LEU A 384 1.02 4.20 -15.31
N GLU A 385 0.09 3.32 -15.65
CA GLU A 385 -1.30 3.70 -15.93
C GLU A 385 -1.93 4.43 -14.74
N ALA A 386 -2.79 5.42 -14.99
CA ALA A 386 -3.49 6.14 -13.93
C ALA A 386 -4.37 5.19 -13.11
N GLY A 387 -4.11 5.09 -11.80
CA GLY A 387 -4.90 4.24 -10.92
C GLY A 387 -4.36 4.24 -9.49
N PRO A 388 -5.25 4.18 -8.48
CA PRO A 388 -4.85 4.28 -7.08
C PRO A 388 -4.31 2.95 -6.52
N PRO A 389 -3.40 2.97 -5.52
CA PRO A 389 -2.77 4.18 -4.99
C PRO A 389 -1.42 4.46 -5.71
N PRO A 390 -1.15 5.73 -6.11
CA PRO A 390 -0.08 6.05 -7.06
C PRO A 390 1.33 5.97 -6.45
N LEU A 391 1.49 6.25 -5.16
CA LEU A 391 2.78 6.25 -4.48
C LEU A 391 3.33 4.82 -4.34
N GLU A 392 2.51 3.90 -3.88
CA GLU A 392 2.85 2.51 -3.64
C GLU A 392 3.20 1.81 -4.95
N ARG A 393 2.47 2.13 -6.02
CA ARG A 393 2.79 1.64 -7.38
C ARG A 393 4.12 2.19 -7.87
N ALA A 394 4.39 3.47 -7.63
CA ALA A 394 5.68 4.08 -7.97
C ALA A 394 6.83 3.47 -7.17
N VAL A 395 6.68 3.31 -5.86
CA VAL A 395 7.68 2.70 -4.95
C VAL A 395 7.95 1.24 -5.35
N ALA A 396 6.90 0.45 -5.58
CA ALA A 396 7.03 -0.93 -6.01
C ALA A 396 7.77 -1.05 -7.35
N ASP A 397 7.54 -0.13 -8.28
CA ASP A 397 8.22 -0.12 -9.57
C ASP A 397 9.67 0.40 -9.49
N LEU A 398 9.94 1.41 -8.66
CA LEU A 398 11.29 1.92 -8.38
C LEU A 398 12.18 0.85 -7.76
N GLY A 399 11.64 0.02 -6.86
CA GLY A 399 12.40 -1.03 -6.16
C GLY A 399 12.77 -2.25 -7.01
N ARG A 400 12.31 -2.34 -8.28
CA ARG A 400 12.60 -3.48 -9.16
C ARG A 400 14.06 -3.56 -9.60
N GLN A 401 14.77 -2.44 -9.63
CA GLN A 401 16.16 -2.35 -10.04
C GLN A 401 16.80 -1.04 -9.55
N PRO A 402 18.14 -0.95 -9.43
CA PRO A 402 18.81 0.26 -8.99
C PRO A 402 18.41 1.48 -9.85
N THR A 403 17.76 2.44 -9.20
CA THR A 403 17.18 3.62 -9.86
C THR A 403 17.71 4.91 -9.27
N LEU A 404 18.09 5.86 -10.13
CA LEU A 404 18.30 7.26 -9.76
C LEU A 404 17.04 8.06 -10.09
N LEU A 405 16.37 8.57 -9.06
CA LEU A 405 15.22 9.46 -9.17
C LEU A 405 15.69 10.91 -9.04
N ILE A 406 15.56 11.67 -10.13
CA ILE A 406 15.94 13.07 -10.22
C ILE A 406 14.67 13.92 -10.09
N LEU A 407 14.59 14.73 -9.05
CA LEU A 407 13.43 15.55 -8.70
C LEU A 407 13.80 17.02 -8.83
N ASP A 408 13.21 17.72 -9.80
CA ASP A 408 13.55 19.10 -10.13
C ASP A 408 12.48 20.09 -9.65
N ASN A 409 12.90 21.20 -9.04
CA ASN A 409 12.05 22.26 -8.47
C ASN A 409 11.12 21.78 -7.33
N ALA A 410 11.72 21.10 -6.36
CA ALA A 410 10.98 20.51 -5.24
C ALA A 410 10.37 21.53 -4.28
N GLU A 411 10.74 22.81 -4.35
CA GLU A 411 10.14 23.86 -3.53
C GLU A 411 8.63 24.01 -3.79
N THR A 412 8.17 23.68 -5.01
CA THR A 412 6.77 23.86 -5.41
C THR A 412 5.81 22.99 -4.60
N PRO A 413 5.95 21.65 -4.51
CA PRO A 413 5.10 20.85 -3.65
C PRO A 413 5.50 20.95 -2.17
N TRP A 414 6.78 21.22 -1.89
CA TRP A 414 7.29 21.19 -0.52
C TRP A 414 6.83 22.37 0.33
N THR A 415 6.75 23.57 -0.25
CA THR A 415 6.35 24.78 0.49
C THR A 415 4.93 24.68 1.09
N PRO A 416 3.89 24.28 0.33
CA PRO A 416 2.54 24.15 0.85
C PRO A 416 2.29 22.83 1.62
N ASP A 417 2.99 21.74 1.30
CA ASP A 417 2.80 20.43 1.94
C ASP A 417 4.14 19.78 2.36
N PRO A 418 4.81 20.30 3.40
CA PRO A 418 6.09 19.75 3.85
C PRO A 418 6.02 18.29 4.33
N HIS A 419 4.89 17.89 4.93
CA HIS A 419 4.69 16.56 5.49
C HIS A 419 4.44 15.52 4.41
N GLY A 420 3.49 15.77 3.49
CA GLY A 420 3.20 14.84 2.40
C GLY A 420 4.38 14.67 1.45
N VAL A 421 5.11 15.75 1.13
CA VAL A 421 6.36 15.66 0.36
C VAL A 421 7.43 14.88 1.13
N GLY A 422 7.55 15.10 2.44
CA GLY A 422 8.47 14.34 3.29
C GLY A 422 8.19 12.84 3.28
N GLN A 423 6.90 12.45 3.30
CA GLN A 423 6.48 11.05 3.18
C GLN A 423 6.88 10.47 1.82
N VAL A 424 6.52 11.12 0.70
CA VAL A 424 6.87 10.63 -0.65
C VAL A 424 8.39 10.50 -0.83
N LEU A 425 9.14 11.48 -0.34
CA LEU A 425 10.60 11.45 -0.40
C LEU A 425 11.16 10.30 0.43
N ALA A 426 10.68 10.08 1.65
CA ALA A 426 11.07 8.94 2.49
C ALA A 426 10.79 7.62 1.77
N GLU A 427 9.59 7.48 1.21
CA GLU A 427 9.10 6.29 0.52
C GLU A 427 9.90 5.94 -0.72
N CYS A 428 10.06 6.89 -1.63
CA CYS A 428 10.88 6.70 -2.82
C CYS A 428 12.37 6.56 -2.47
N GLY A 429 12.86 7.30 -1.47
CA GLY A 429 14.27 7.32 -1.08
C GLY A 429 14.74 6.02 -0.42
N ALA A 430 13.82 5.20 0.05
CA ALA A 430 14.15 3.88 0.57
C ALA A 430 14.46 2.84 -0.52
N VAL A 431 13.87 2.99 -1.70
CA VAL A 431 14.03 2.04 -2.82
C VAL A 431 14.84 2.60 -3.98
N ALA A 432 15.10 3.92 -3.99
CA ALA A 432 15.82 4.61 -5.05
C ALA A 432 16.77 5.68 -4.49
N ARG A 433 17.83 5.97 -5.25
CA ARG A 433 18.72 7.09 -4.96
C ARG A 433 18.05 8.38 -5.43
N ILE A 434 18.09 9.45 -4.63
CA ILE A 434 17.42 10.71 -4.97
C ILE A 434 18.43 11.83 -5.17
N LEU A 435 18.29 12.52 -6.30
CA LEU A 435 18.93 13.78 -6.62
C LEU A 435 17.86 14.86 -6.71
N LEU A 436 17.89 15.82 -5.79
CA LEU A 436 16.89 16.87 -5.65
C LEU A 436 17.47 18.22 -6.06
N SER A 437 16.71 19.03 -6.79
CA SER A 437 16.97 20.47 -6.91
C SER A 437 15.90 21.27 -6.17
N ILE A 438 16.32 22.29 -5.42
CA ILE A 438 15.40 23.10 -4.63
C ILE A 438 15.86 24.56 -4.52
N ARG A 439 14.91 25.50 -4.53
CA ARG A 439 15.18 26.92 -4.27
C ARG A 439 15.35 27.17 -2.77
N GLY A 440 16.35 27.99 -2.42
CA GLY A 440 16.63 28.38 -1.03
C GLY A 440 17.77 27.59 -0.39
N ARG A 441 17.82 27.61 0.95
CA ARG A 441 18.88 26.99 1.78
C ARG A 441 18.38 25.83 2.64
N GLN A 442 17.08 25.55 2.62
CA GLN A 442 16.46 24.49 3.39
C GLN A 442 16.18 23.28 2.50
N CYS A 443 16.20 22.09 3.09
CA CYS A 443 15.89 20.85 2.40
C CYS A 443 14.59 20.25 2.97
N PRO A 444 13.83 19.50 2.17
CA PRO A 444 12.67 18.77 2.66
C PRO A 444 13.03 17.76 3.75
N GLN A 445 12.11 17.58 4.70
CA GLN A 445 12.21 16.55 5.74
C GLN A 445 12.00 15.15 5.14
N GLY A 446 12.28 14.10 5.90
CA GLY A 446 12.09 12.70 5.47
C GLY A 446 13.33 12.03 4.88
N LEU A 447 14.36 12.78 4.47
CA LEU A 447 15.65 12.25 4.02
C LEU A 447 16.80 13.04 4.64
N THR A 448 17.93 12.37 4.84
CA THR A 448 19.21 13.05 5.06
C THR A 448 19.88 13.34 3.73
N TRP A 449 20.30 14.58 3.59
CA TRP A 449 20.80 15.14 2.35
C TRP A 449 22.26 15.51 2.46
N GLN A 450 23.07 15.05 1.52
CA GLN A 450 24.30 15.73 1.19
C GLN A 450 23.95 17.00 0.41
N ARG A 451 24.31 18.15 0.98
CA ARG A 451 23.94 19.45 0.44
C ARG A 451 25.05 20.00 -0.45
N LEU A 452 24.66 20.50 -1.61
CA LEU A 452 25.53 21.27 -2.49
C LEU A 452 24.88 22.62 -2.74
N GLU A 453 25.44 23.69 -2.20
CA GLU A 453 25.01 25.06 -2.52
C GLU A 453 25.69 25.51 -3.82
N LEU A 454 24.87 25.83 -4.83
CA LEU A 454 25.37 26.28 -6.11
C LEU A 454 25.59 27.80 -6.07
N ASP A 455 26.86 28.21 -6.11
CA ASP A 455 27.23 29.63 -6.15
C ASP A 455 27.15 30.20 -7.58
N ARG A 456 27.50 31.46 -7.80
CA ARG A 456 27.57 32.13 -9.11
C ARG A 456 28.75 31.66 -9.94
N LEU A 457 28.69 31.89 -11.25
CA LEU A 457 29.85 31.68 -12.13
C LEU A 457 30.91 32.75 -11.88
N GLY A 458 32.17 32.34 -11.85
CA GLY A 458 33.30 33.26 -11.86
C GLY A 458 33.36 34.05 -13.16
N GLY A 459 34.06 35.19 -13.15
CA GLY A 459 34.14 36.09 -14.32
C GLY A 459 34.63 35.41 -15.60
N ALA A 460 35.56 34.46 -15.49
CA ALA A 460 36.07 33.69 -16.63
C ALA A 460 35.00 32.76 -17.24
N ASP A 461 34.28 32.01 -16.39
CA ASP A 461 33.22 31.10 -16.82
C ASP A 461 31.99 31.84 -17.33
N ALA A 462 31.65 32.97 -16.71
CA ALA A 462 30.58 33.85 -17.17
C ALA A 462 30.88 34.43 -18.55
N ARG A 463 32.15 34.84 -18.80
CA ARG A 463 32.62 35.26 -20.11
C ARG A 463 32.59 34.14 -21.14
N ALA A 464 33.04 32.95 -20.78
CA ALA A 464 33.00 31.78 -21.66
C ALA A 464 31.56 31.41 -22.04
N LEU A 465 30.62 31.42 -21.07
CA LEU A 465 29.21 31.18 -21.32
C LEU A 465 28.60 32.22 -22.27
N PHE A 466 28.88 33.51 -22.05
CA PHE A 466 28.38 34.58 -22.91
C PHE A 466 28.89 34.44 -24.35
N LEU A 467 30.20 34.27 -24.54
CA LEU A 467 30.82 34.16 -25.87
C LEU A 467 30.44 32.87 -26.60
N GLY A 468 30.24 31.77 -25.87
CA GLY A 468 29.75 30.51 -26.45
C GLY A 468 28.31 30.60 -26.99
N LEU A 469 27.54 31.61 -26.57
CA LEU A 469 26.15 31.83 -27.00
C LEU A 469 26.02 32.99 -27.99
N ALA A 470 26.68 34.13 -27.73
CA ALA A 470 26.60 35.32 -28.57
C ALA A 470 27.60 35.34 -29.73
N GLY A 471 28.64 34.50 -29.65
CA GLY A 471 29.68 34.33 -30.66
C GLY A 471 31.05 34.90 -30.25
N PRO A 472 32.15 34.33 -30.78
CA PRO A 472 33.52 34.69 -30.39
C PRO A 472 33.96 36.06 -30.90
N GLN A 473 33.27 36.64 -31.89
CA GLN A 473 33.59 37.95 -32.46
C GLN A 473 33.52 39.09 -31.43
N LEU A 474 32.73 38.92 -30.36
CA LEU A 474 32.58 39.89 -29.29
C LEU A 474 33.69 39.79 -28.22
N ALA A 475 34.65 38.87 -28.35
CA ALA A 475 35.65 38.57 -27.32
C ALA A 475 36.55 39.76 -26.95
N THR A 476 36.76 40.69 -27.89
CA THR A 476 37.61 41.89 -27.74
C THR A 476 36.80 43.18 -27.55
N ASP A 477 35.47 43.10 -27.43
CA ASP A 477 34.61 44.28 -27.25
C ASP A 477 34.86 44.92 -25.86
N ALA A 478 35.07 46.23 -25.84
CA ALA A 478 35.37 46.99 -24.62
C ALA A 478 34.21 47.00 -23.61
N LEU A 479 32.96 46.81 -24.06
CA LEU A 479 31.77 46.80 -23.22
C LEU A 479 31.46 45.41 -22.64
N LEU A 480 32.11 44.35 -23.12
CA LEU A 480 31.86 42.97 -22.69
C LEU A 480 31.94 42.77 -21.16
N PRO A 481 32.96 43.31 -20.44
CA PRO A 481 33.02 43.17 -18.99
C PRO A 481 31.84 43.82 -18.26
N MET A 482 31.31 44.93 -18.79
CA MET A 482 30.15 45.63 -18.20
C MET A 482 28.86 44.85 -18.44
N VAL A 483 28.65 44.35 -19.66
CA VAL A 483 27.47 43.53 -20.02
C VAL A 483 27.43 42.22 -19.23
N ILE A 484 28.57 41.55 -19.02
CA ILE A 484 28.61 40.35 -18.17
C ILE A 484 28.45 40.72 -16.69
N GLY A 485 29.03 41.85 -16.27
CA GLY A 485 28.98 42.33 -14.90
C GLY A 485 27.56 42.54 -14.38
N VAL A 486 26.65 43.06 -15.21
CA VAL A 486 25.24 43.26 -14.82
C VAL A 486 24.46 41.96 -14.65
N ALA A 487 24.92 40.85 -15.24
CA ALA A 487 24.33 39.53 -15.02
C ALA A 487 24.78 38.88 -13.70
N ASP A 488 25.79 39.46 -13.03
CA ASP A 488 26.26 39.09 -11.69
C ASP A 488 26.56 37.58 -11.53
N GLY A 489 27.10 36.98 -12.59
CA GLY A 489 27.46 35.55 -12.64
C GLY A 489 26.29 34.58 -12.63
N VAL A 490 25.03 35.04 -12.78
CA VAL A 490 23.84 34.18 -12.85
C VAL A 490 23.69 33.61 -14.28
N PRO A 491 23.80 32.28 -14.49
CA PRO A 491 23.80 31.70 -15.84
C PRO A 491 22.57 32.02 -16.69
N LEU A 492 21.38 32.08 -16.09
CA LEU A 492 20.17 32.44 -16.82
C LEU A 492 20.17 33.91 -17.29
N ALA A 493 20.63 34.85 -16.46
CA ALA A 493 20.75 36.24 -16.85
C ALA A 493 21.78 36.42 -17.97
N ILE A 494 22.92 35.73 -17.87
CA ILE A 494 23.95 35.72 -18.92
C ILE A 494 23.36 35.19 -20.24
N ARG A 495 22.57 34.12 -20.20
CA ARG A 495 21.91 33.55 -21.39
C ARG A 495 20.95 34.53 -22.05
N LEU A 496 20.12 35.22 -21.26
CA LEU A 496 19.17 36.21 -21.78
C LEU A 496 19.90 37.36 -22.47
N LEU A 497 20.98 37.89 -21.86
CA LEU A 497 21.79 38.95 -22.48
C LEU A 497 22.56 38.45 -23.72
N ALA A 498 23.13 37.25 -23.66
CA ALA A 498 23.85 36.67 -24.79
C ALA A 498 22.91 36.43 -25.99
N ALA A 499 21.66 36.01 -25.74
CA ALA A 499 20.64 35.87 -26.78
C ALA A 499 20.30 37.20 -27.47
N GLN A 500 20.41 38.34 -26.77
CA GLN A 500 20.27 39.66 -27.39
C GLN A 500 21.50 40.08 -28.20
N ALA A 501 22.69 39.57 -27.82
CA ALA A 501 23.96 39.87 -28.48
C ALA A 501 24.29 38.94 -29.65
N ASP A 502 23.60 37.81 -29.77
CA ASP A 502 23.81 36.83 -30.85
C ASP A 502 23.67 37.48 -32.23
N GLY A 503 24.69 37.34 -33.07
CA GLY A 503 24.74 37.95 -34.41
C GLY A 503 25.05 39.45 -34.47
N LEU A 504 25.31 40.11 -33.33
CA LEU A 504 25.79 41.50 -33.33
C LEU A 504 27.29 41.59 -33.65
N ALA A 505 27.69 42.71 -34.26
CA ALA A 505 29.10 43.04 -34.51
C ALA A 505 29.79 43.65 -33.28
N ASP A 506 29.05 44.44 -32.48
CA ASP A 506 29.51 45.04 -31.22
C ASP A 506 28.36 45.21 -30.21
N LEU A 507 28.69 45.52 -28.96
CA LEU A 507 27.76 45.58 -27.83
C LEU A 507 27.17 46.97 -27.55
N ARG A 508 27.45 47.99 -28.37
CA ARG A 508 27.08 49.40 -28.07
C ARG A 508 25.57 49.59 -27.96
N ASP A 509 24.83 49.07 -28.93
CA ASP A 509 23.37 49.21 -28.96
C ASP A 509 22.69 48.43 -27.84
N LEU A 510 23.18 47.23 -27.52
CA LEU A 510 22.67 46.44 -26.40
C LEU A 510 22.90 47.15 -25.07
N TRP A 511 24.09 47.71 -24.88
CA TRP A 511 24.42 48.46 -23.67
C TRP A 511 23.61 49.74 -23.54
N ALA A 512 23.40 50.48 -24.63
CA ALA A 512 22.55 51.67 -24.65
C ALA A 512 21.09 51.33 -24.29
N ARG A 513 20.55 50.22 -24.81
CA ARG A 513 19.20 49.73 -24.45
C ARG A 513 19.10 49.33 -22.99
N TRP A 514 20.11 48.65 -22.45
CA TRP A 514 20.18 48.33 -21.02
C TRP A 514 20.17 49.61 -20.18
N GLN A 515 20.92 50.63 -20.57
CA GLN A 515 20.97 51.91 -19.86
C GLN A 515 19.67 52.70 -19.97
N ALA A 516 18.93 52.59 -21.08
CA ALA A 516 17.67 53.32 -21.29
C ALA A 516 16.49 52.74 -20.48
N GLU A 517 16.61 51.51 -19.97
CA GLU A 517 15.57 50.86 -19.17
C GLU A 517 15.31 51.62 -17.85
N PRO A 518 14.07 52.05 -17.56
CA PRO A 518 13.76 52.84 -16.35
C PRO A 518 14.23 52.18 -15.04
N ALA A 519 14.15 50.85 -14.97
CA ALA A 519 14.61 50.07 -13.83
C ALA A 519 16.15 50.08 -13.68
N ALA A 520 16.89 50.26 -14.77
CA ALA A 520 18.35 50.39 -14.77
C ALA A 520 18.77 51.82 -14.40
N LEU A 521 18.07 52.83 -14.94
CA LEU A 521 18.33 54.26 -14.66
C LEU A 521 18.14 54.63 -13.18
N LEU A 522 17.08 54.12 -12.55
CA LEU A 522 16.82 54.32 -11.11
C LEU A 522 17.94 53.74 -10.20
N ARG A 523 18.72 52.78 -10.71
CA ARG A 523 19.81 52.13 -9.98
C ARG A 523 21.18 52.77 -10.17
N LEU A 524 21.39 53.54 -11.23
CA LEU A 524 22.61 54.35 -11.33
C LEU A 524 22.69 55.44 -10.24
N GLY A 525 21.58 55.73 -9.54
CA GLY A 525 21.52 56.64 -8.39
C GLY A 525 21.32 56.01 -6.99
N ARG A 526 21.24 54.68 -6.84
CA ARG A 526 21.07 53.97 -5.55
C ARG A 526 21.83 52.64 -5.55
N ALA A 527 22.20 52.10 -4.38
CA ALA A 527 22.80 50.76 -4.30
C ALA A 527 21.90 49.71 -4.98
N ALA A 528 22.40 49.09 -6.04
CA ALA A 528 21.65 48.17 -6.89
C ALA A 528 21.26 46.88 -6.14
N ASN A 529 19.97 46.50 -6.18
CA ASN A 529 19.49 45.20 -5.69
C ASN A 529 19.44 44.18 -6.83
N ARG A 530 19.73 42.91 -6.51
CA ARG A 530 20.05 41.83 -7.46
C ARG A 530 18.84 41.22 -8.18
N GLU A 531 17.68 41.17 -7.54
CA GLU A 531 16.43 40.70 -8.17
C GLU A 531 16.04 41.58 -9.36
N THR A 532 16.38 42.87 -9.28
CA THR A 532 16.02 43.82 -10.31
C THR A 532 16.92 43.68 -11.57
N ASP A 533 18.14 43.11 -11.52
CA ASP A 533 19.04 42.97 -12.69
C ASP A 533 18.60 41.81 -13.60
N PHE A 534 18.17 40.71 -12.99
CA PHE A 534 17.54 39.61 -13.70
C PHE A 534 16.25 40.07 -14.41
N THR A 535 15.38 40.83 -13.73
CA THR A 535 14.15 41.32 -14.36
C THR A 535 14.42 42.28 -15.52
N THR A 536 15.47 43.11 -15.47
CA THR A 536 15.91 43.94 -16.61
C THR A 536 16.38 43.09 -17.78
N SER A 537 17.11 42.00 -17.55
CA SER A 537 17.54 41.06 -18.61
C SER A 537 16.34 40.42 -19.34
N VAL A 538 15.30 40.05 -18.58
CA VAL A 538 14.04 39.58 -19.17
C VAL A 538 13.33 40.71 -19.94
N SER A 539 13.31 41.92 -19.39
CA SER A 539 12.65 43.09 -20.02
C SER A 539 13.23 43.42 -21.39
N LEU A 540 14.56 43.43 -21.52
CA LEU A 540 15.23 43.59 -22.82
C LEU A 540 14.85 42.53 -23.84
N SER A 541 14.56 41.31 -23.38
CA SER A 541 14.08 40.23 -24.24
C SER A 541 12.61 40.42 -24.65
N LEU A 542 11.78 40.98 -23.76
CA LEU A 542 10.38 41.34 -24.04
C LEU A 542 10.25 42.52 -25.03
N GLU A 543 11.25 43.40 -25.07
CA GLU A 543 11.33 44.55 -25.98
C GLU A 543 12.23 44.29 -27.19
N SER A 544 12.69 43.04 -27.37
CA SER A 544 13.56 42.68 -28.48
C SER A 544 12.83 42.80 -29.81
N PRO A 545 13.44 43.39 -30.85
CA PRO A 545 12.88 43.39 -32.20
C PRO A 545 12.68 41.99 -32.79
N ARG A 546 13.38 40.98 -32.25
CA ARG A 546 13.23 39.56 -32.66
C ARG A 546 11.98 38.90 -32.07
N LEU A 547 11.33 39.52 -31.08
CA LEU A 547 10.09 39.02 -30.51
C LEU A 547 8.92 39.36 -31.45
N THR A 548 8.50 38.38 -32.24
CA THR A 548 7.38 38.53 -33.17
C THR A 548 6.05 38.79 -32.44
N PRO A 549 5.04 39.41 -33.08
CA PRO A 549 3.72 39.60 -32.48
C PRO A 549 3.08 38.29 -32.00
N ASP A 550 3.15 37.22 -32.80
CA ASP A 550 2.66 35.89 -32.40
C ASP A 550 3.53 35.25 -31.29
N GLY A 551 4.84 35.54 -31.28
CA GLY A 551 5.73 35.19 -30.16
C GLY A 551 5.27 35.83 -28.84
N ARG A 552 4.88 37.11 -28.88
CA ARG A 552 4.37 37.82 -27.70
C ARG A 552 3.00 37.30 -27.24
N ARG A 553 2.11 36.92 -28.17
CA ARG A 553 0.83 36.25 -27.85
C ARG A 553 1.07 34.90 -27.15
N LEU A 554 1.90 34.04 -27.75
CA LEU A 554 2.27 32.75 -27.18
C LEU A 554 2.95 32.89 -25.82
N LEU A 555 3.80 33.91 -25.64
CA LEU A 555 4.45 34.20 -24.37
C LEU A 555 3.44 34.55 -23.26
N GLY A 556 2.42 35.35 -23.58
CA GLY A 556 1.33 35.67 -22.66
C GLY A 556 0.53 34.45 -22.22
N LEU A 557 0.26 33.52 -23.13
CA LEU A 557 -0.39 32.23 -22.83
C LEU A 557 0.48 31.33 -21.94
N LEU A 558 1.75 31.13 -22.31
CA LEU A 558 2.70 30.33 -21.54
C LEU A 558 2.93 30.87 -20.12
N GLY A 559 2.80 32.18 -19.92
CA GLY A 559 2.85 32.81 -18.60
C GLY A 559 1.80 32.28 -17.61
N ARG A 560 0.70 31.71 -18.12
CA ARG A 560 -0.43 31.16 -17.35
C ARG A 560 -0.35 29.65 -17.14
N LEU A 561 0.60 28.97 -17.78
CA LEU A 561 0.64 27.51 -17.84
C LEU A 561 1.86 26.95 -17.07
N PRO A 562 1.66 26.36 -15.89
CA PRO A 562 2.77 25.87 -15.06
C PRO A 562 3.53 24.72 -15.71
N ASP A 563 2.90 23.90 -16.55
CA ASP A 563 3.57 22.80 -17.25
C ASP A 563 4.06 23.18 -18.65
N GLY A 564 3.81 24.41 -19.11
CA GLY A 564 4.02 24.83 -20.51
C GLY A 564 2.99 24.24 -21.46
N LEU A 565 3.20 24.37 -22.77
CA LEU A 565 2.19 24.09 -23.79
C LEU A 565 2.61 23.00 -24.76
N ALA A 566 1.80 21.94 -24.88
CA ALA A 566 2.03 20.85 -25.83
C ALA A 566 1.97 21.36 -27.28
N ARG A 567 2.72 20.75 -28.19
CA ARG A 567 2.75 21.13 -29.61
C ARG A 567 1.37 21.12 -30.25
N SER A 568 0.59 20.06 -30.04
CA SER A 568 -0.79 19.95 -30.55
C SER A 568 -1.65 21.14 -30.12
N LEU A 569 -1.71 21.40 -28.81
CA LEU A 569 -2.51 22.50 -28.27
C LEU A 569 -1.99 23.88 -28.68
N ARG A 570 -0.66 24.04 -28.83
CA ARG A 570 -0.06 25.27 -29.35
C ARG A 570 -0.51 25.55 -30.78
N ASP A 571 -0.46 24.52 -31.61
CA ASP A 571 -0.83 24.64 -33.02
C ASP A 571 -2.34 24.88 -33.17
N ASP A 572 -3.17 24.33 -32.27
CA ASP A 572 -4.61 24.63 -32.20
C ASP A 572 -4.90 26.09 -31.79
N LEU A 573 -4.12 26.65 -30.83
CA LEU A 573 -4.34 28.01 -30.32
C LEU A 573 -3.83 29.12 -31.25
N LEU A 574 -2.72 28.88 -31.97
CA LEU A 574 -2.02 29.90 -32.77
C LEU A 574 -2.03 29.63 -34.27
N GLY A 575 -2.47 28.45 -34.71
CA GLY A 575 -2.51 28.06 -36.12
C GLY A 575 -1.12 27.97 -36.75
N GLN A 576 -1.02 28.36 -38.02
CA GLN A 576 0.17 28.16 -38.85
C GLN A 576 1.45 28.87 -38.34
N ASN A 577 1.31 29.93 -37.54
CA ASN A 577 2.45 30.72 -37.04
C ASN A 577 3.04 30.19 -35.71
N ALA A 578 2.42 29.16 -35.12
CA ALA A 578 2.81 28.59 -33.84
C ALA A 578 4.29 28.18 -33.74
N ALA A 579 4.81 27.55 -34.80
CA ALA A 579 6.20 27.09 -34.85
C ALA A 579 7.21 28.25 -34.92
N ALA A 580 6.91 29.29 -35.71
CA ALA A 580 7.75 30.49 -35.80
C ALA A 580 7.75 31.28 -34.48
N ALA A 581 6.58 31.39 -33.84
CA ALA A 581 6.44 31.99 -32.50
C ALA A 581 7.24 31.22 -31.44
N ALA A 582 7.17 29.88 -31.43
CA ALA A 582 7.97 29.06 -30.53
C ALA A 582 9.48 29.26 -30.76
N THR A 583 9.90 29.31 -32.02
CA THR A 583 11.30 29.49 -32.40
C THR A 583 11.84 30.84 -31.92
N SER A 584 11.08 31.93 -32.07
CA SER A 584 11.52 33.25 -31.60
C SER A 584 11.69 33.30 -30.07
N LEU A 585 10.81 32.64 -29.31
CA LEU A 585 10.94 32.54 -27.85
C LEU A 585 12.15 31.72 -27.40
N VAL A 586 12.48 30.65 -28.11
CA VAL A 586 13.68 29.83 -27.84
C VAL A 586 14.96 30.60 -28.17
N GLN A 587 14.99 31.29 -29.31
CA GLN A 587 16.13 32.14 -29.72
C GLN A 587 16.40 33.27 -28.72
N LEU A 588 15.35 33.83 -28.12
CA LEU A 588 15.46 34.86 -27.07
C LEU A 588 15.78 34.29 -25.68
N ALA A 589 16.03 32.97 -25.56
CA ALA A 589 16.23 32.25 -24.31
C ALA A 589 15.08 32.43 -23.28
N LEU A 590 13.89 32.86 -23.73
CA LEU A 590 12.69 33.00 -22.90
C LEU A 590 12.02 31.65 -22.65
N ALA A 591 12.06 30.76 -23.65
CA ALA A 591 11.45 29.43 -23.59
C ALA A 591 12.46 28.33 -23.95
N ARG A 592 12.11 27.08 -23.60
CA ARG A 592 12.80 25.87 -24.04
C ARG A 592 11.80 24.89 -24.63
N GLU A 593 12.20 24.26 -25.73
CA GLU A 593 11.45 23.15 -26.32
C GLU A 593 12.04 21.82 -25.85
N GLU A 594 11.20 20.99 -25.26
CA GLU A 594 11.62 19.71 -24.68
C GLU A 594 10.64 18.62 -25.06
N LYS A 595 11.12 17.65 -25.84
CA LYS A 595 10.30 16.66 -26.54
C LYS A 595 9.25 17.35 -27.41
N ASP A 596 8.02 17.46 -26.92
CA ASP A 596 6.85 17.99 -27.63
C ASP A 596 6.18 19.14 -26.86
N ARG A 597 6.89 19.76 -25.91
CA ARG A 597 6.35 20.82 -25.06
C ARG A 597 7.25 22.04 -25.03
N LEU A 598 6.65 23.21 -25.22
CA LEU A 598 7.30 24.51 -25.07
C LEU A 598 7.07 25.03 -23.65
N ARG A 599 8.15 25.36 -22.93
CA ARG A 599 8.10 25.76 -21.52
C ARG A 599 8.84 27.07 -21.28
N LEU A 600 8.31 27.90 -20.40
CA LEU A 600 9.07 29.00 -19.81
C LEU A 600 9.82 28.48 -18.59
N LEU A 601 11.06 28.94 -18.41
CA LEU A 601 11.78 28.72 -17.17
C LEU A 601 11.05 29.44 -16.03
N VAL A 602 10.92 28.80 -14.85
CA VAL A 602 10.12 29.33 -13.73
C VAL A 602 10.39 30.82 -13.43
N PRO A 603 11.65 31.31 -13.33
CA PRO A 603 11.90 32.73 -13.07
C PRO A 603 11.45 33.66 -14.21
N VAL A 604 11.52 33.20 -15.47
CA VAL A 604 11.02 33.96 -16.63
C VAL A 604 9.50 33.99 -16.60
N ARG A 605 8.85 32.86 -16.30
CA ARG A 605 7.38 32.77 -16.20
C ARG A 605 6.81 33.72 -15.16
N GLU A 606 7.45 33.84 -14.00
CA GLU A 606 7.06 34.79 -12.93
C GLU A 606 7.04 36.24 -13.46
N VAL A 607 8.09 36.66 -14.17
CA VAL A 607 8.18 38.02 -14.76
C VAL A 607 7.17 38.20 -15.89
N VAL A 608 7.02 37.21 -16.78
CA VAL A 608 6.07 37.24 -17.90
C VAL A 608 4.64 37.35 -17.38
N ARG A 609 4.26 36.59 -16.36
CA ARG A 609 2.92 36.65 -15.76
C ARG A 609 2.58 38.03 -15.21
N ALA A 610 3.59 38.76 -14.72
CA ALA A 610 3.43 40.11 -14.18
C ALA A 610 3.42 41.22 -15.24
N ARG A 611 4.08 41.02 -16.40
CA ARG A 611 4.30 42.09 -17.40
C ARG A 611 3.61 41.88 -18.74
N VAL A 612 3.21 40.65 -19.06
CA VAL A 612 2.58 40.29 -20.34
C VAL A 612 1.19 39.74 -20.06
N THR A 613 0.18 40.50 -20.49
CA THR A 613 -1.22 40.08 -20.43
C THR A 613 -1.60 39.48 -21.78
N PRO A 614 -2.11 38.24 -21.83
CA PRO A 614 -2.66 37.68 -23.06
C PRO A 614 -3.85 38.53 -23.54
N SER A 615 -4.11 38.56 -24.85
CA SER A 615 -5.29 39.22 -25.37
C SER A 615 -6.56 38.54 -24.83
N PRO A 616 -7.69 39.24 -24.67
CA PRO A 616 -8.94 38.61 -24.20
C PRO A 616 -9.37 37.42 -25.05
N ALA A 617 -9.14 37.48 -26.37
CA ALA A 617 -9.43 36.38 -27.28
C ALA A 617 -8.53 35.16 -27.04
N ASP A 618 -7.22 35.38 -26.85
CA ASP A 618 -6.27 34.30 -26.58
C ASP A 618 -6.54 33.67 -25.20
N ALA A 619 -6.83 34.50 -24.20
CA ALA A 619 -7.20 34.03 -22.86
C ALA A 619 -8.49 33.19 -22.89
N ALA A 620 -9.54 33.67 -23.58
CA ALA A 620 -10.78 32.92 -23.74
C ALA A 620 -10.56 31.58 -24.45
N ALA A 621 -9.77 31.55 -25.53
CA ALA A 621 -9.45 30.31 -26.24
C ALA A 621 -8.70 29.30 -25.34
N LEU A 622 -7.77 29.78 -24.51
CA LEU A 622 -7.08 28.93 -23.54
C LEU A 622 -8.03 28.40 -22.46
N HIS A 623 -8.90 29.27 -21.92
CA HIS A 623 -9.88 28.89 -20.92
C HIS A 623 -10.83 27.82 -21.47
N ASP A 624 -11.36 28.02 -22.68
CA ASP A 624 -12.24 27.07 -23.36
C ASP A 624 -11.56 25.72 -23.59
N ALA A 625 -10.30 25.71 -24.02
CA ALA A 625 -9.54 24.48 -24.22
C ALA A 625 -9.33 23.70 -22.91
N MET A 626 -8.98 24.39 -21.81
CA MET A 626 -8.78 23.73 -20.51
C MET A 626 -10.09 23.25 -19.89
N ILE A 627 -11.16 24.03 -20.01
CA ILE A 627 -12.51 23.65 -19.57
C ILE A 627 -12.98 22.41 -20.34
N ALA A 628 -12.81 22.38 -21.67
CA ALA A 628 -13.18 21.23 -22.48
C ALA A 628 -12.41 19.95 -22.09
N LEU A 629 -11.13 20.07 -21.74
CA LEU A 629 -10.35 18.94 -21.22
C LEU A 629 -10.85 18.46 -19.86
N ALA A 630 -11.24 19.36 -18.96
CA ALA A 630 -11.81 19.01 -17.66
C ALA A 630 -13.19 18.33 -17.79
N GLU A 631 -14.03 18.79 -18.72
CA GLU A 631 -15.35 18.22 -19.05
C GLU A 631 -15.25 16.75 -19.53
N LEU A 632 -14.10 16.31 -20.05
CA LEU A 632 -13.86 14.89 -20.36
C LEU A 632 -13.96 13.98 -19.12
N GLY A 633 -13.85 14.53 -17.90
CA GLY A 633 -14.04 13.78 -16.66
C GLY A 633 -15.40 13.07 -16.57
N ASP A 634 -16.43 13.59 -17.24
CA ASP A 634 -17.77 12.97 -17.28
C ASP A 634 -17.82 11.64 -18.07
N GLN A 635 -16.78 11.37 -18.87
CA GLN A 635 -16.63 10.14 -19.66
C GLN A 635 -15.98 9.00 -18.86
N LEU A 636 -15.42 9.31 -17.68
CA LEU A 636 -14.75 8.32 -16.84
C LEU A 636 -15.73 7.24 -16.36
N GLY A 637 -15.31 5.98 -16.49
CA GLY A 637 -16.14 4.81 -16.21
C GLY A 637 -17.04 4.36 -17.39
N ARG A 638 -16.88 4.95 -18.58
CA ARG A 638 -17.49 4.51 -19.86
C ARG A 638 -16.43 3.90 -20.79
N GLU A 639 -16.84 3.39 -21.96
CA GLU A 639 -15.93 2.76 -22.93
C GLU A 639 -14.74 3.66 -23.34
N ASP A 640 -14.97 4.96 -23.54
CA ASP A 640 -13.92 5.94 -23.90
C ASP A 640 -13.15 6.53 -22.70
N GLY A 641 -13.47 6.10 -21.47
CA GLY A 641 -12.96 6.73 -20.24
C GLY A 641 -11.44 6.66 -20.08
N GLN A 642 -10.76 5.67 -20.67
CA GLN A 642 -9.30 5.55 -20.59
C GLN A 642 -8.57 6.64 -21.39
N ASP A 643 -9.05 6.97 -22.59
CA ASP A 643 -8.50 8.06 -23.40
C ASP A 643 -8.71 9.42 -22.71
N ALA A 644 -9.93 9.64 -22.20
CA ALA A 644 -10.25 10.82 -21.40
C ALA A 644 -9.30 10.98 -20.20
N ALA A 645 -9.07 9.91 -19.43
CA ALA A 645 -8.13 9.93 -18.31
C ALA A 645 -6.69 10.25 -18.75
N ALA A 646 -6.23 9.70 -19.87
CA ALA A 646 -4.88 9.96 -20.39
C ALA A 646 -4.71 11.44 -20.80
N ARG A 647 -5.70 12.00 -21.51
CA ARG A 647 -5.69 13.41 -21.93
C ARG A 647 -5.72 14.37 -20.75
N ILE A 648 -6.57 14.10 -19.75
CA ILE A 648 -6.63 14.88 -18.50
C ILE A 648 -5.29 14.79 -17.76
N THR A 649 -4.71 13.60 -17.63
CA THR A 649 -3.45 13.38 -16.91
C THR A 649 -2.31 14.24 -17.45
N VAL A 650 -2.22 14.37 -18.78
CA VAL A 650 -1.15 15.14 -19.45
C VAL A 650 -1.25 16.64 -19.15
N GLU A 651 -2.45 17.20 -19.07
CA GLU A 651 -2.69 18.62 -18.84
C GLU A 651 -3.20 18.95 -17.43
N PHE A 652 -3.22 17.98 -16.51
CA PHE A 652 -3.93 18.09 -15.22
C PHE A 652 -3.61 19.37 -14.45
N GLN A 653 -2.35 19.77 -14.41
CA GLN A 653 -1.92 20.96 -13.68
C GLN A 653 -2.16 22.26 -14.43
N ASN A 654 -2.12 22.23 -15.76
CA ASN A 654 -2.57 23.35 -16.58
C ASN A 654 -4.08 23.58 -16.43
N ILE A 655 -4.86 22.49 -16.42
CA ILE A 655 -6.30 22.50 -16.16
C ILE A 655 -6.58 23.11 -14.79
N ASN A 656 -5.97 22.61 -13.71
CA ASN A 656 -6.15 23.15 -12.37
C ASN A 656 -5.80 24.63 -12.30
N SER A 657 -4.63 25.03 -12.83
CA SER A 657 -4.19 26.43 -12.77
C SER A 657 -5.08 27.39 -13.54
N VAL A 658 -5.67 26.96 -14.66
CA VAL A 658 -6.56 27.81 -15.47
C VAL A 658 -7.96 27.85 -14.85
N LEU A 659 -8.51 26.72 -14.41
CA LEU A 659 -9.81 26.69 -13.72
C LEU A 659 -9.79 27.52 -12.44
N ASP A 660 -8.70 27.46 -11.67
CA ASP A 660 -8.49 28.25 -10.46
C ASP A 660 -8.52 29.77 -10.74
N MET A 661 -7.96 30.19 -11.88
CA MET A 661 -7.98 31.58 -12.33
C MET A 661 -9.37 32.01 -12.81
N VAL A 662 -10.04 31.19 -13.61
CA VAL A 662 -11.38 31.48 -14.14
C VAL A 662 -12.43 31.54 -13.04
N LEU A 663 -12.22 30.87 -11.89
CA LEU A 663 -13.11 31.00 -10.73
C LEU A 663 -13.23 32.43 -10.22
N ASP A 664 -12.19 33.25 -10.38
CA ASP A 664 -12.19 34.64 -9.93
C ASP A 664 -12.93 35.58 -10.90
N ASP A 665 -13.17 35.14 -12.14
CA ASP A 665 -13.88 35.90 -13.17
C ASP A 665 -15.41 35.88 -12.97
N ASP A 666 -16.08 36.87 -13.57
CA ASP A 666 -17.53 36.85 -13.75
C ASP A 666 -17.90 35.81 -14.83
N GLY A 667 -19.00 35.09 -14.65
CA GLY A 667 -19.40 34.03 -15.60
C GLY A 667 -18.72 32.67 -15.38
N CYS A 668 -18.07 32.45 -14.23
CA CYS A 668 -17.34 31.21 -13.91
C CYS A 668 -18.21 29.93 -13.74
N GLN A 669 -19.52 29.99 -13.99
CA GLN A 669 -20.44 28.86 -13.84
C GLN A 669 -19.98 27.61 -14.61
N ARG A 670 -19.51 27.78 -15.85
CA ARG A 670 -19.01 26.66 -16.66
C ARG A 670 -17.72 26.08 -16.08
N ALA A 671 -16.83 26.91 -15.54
CA ALA A 671 -15.63 26.45 -14.86
C ALA A 671 -15.98 25.64 -13.59
N ILE A 672 -16.97 26.07 -12.80
CA ILE A 672 -17.45 25.30 -11.64
C ILE A 672 -17.98 23.93 -12.08
N ASP A 673 -18.76 23.87 -13.16
CA ASP A 673 -19.25 22.60 -13.69
C ASP A 673 -18.10 21.71 -14.18
N ALA A 674 -17.10 22.28 -14.85
CA ALA A 674 -15.90 21.58 -15.30
C ALA A 674 -15.03 21.06 -14.15
N ILE A 675 -14.94 21.80 -13.02
CA ILE A 675 -14.27 21.33 -11.79
C ILE A 675 -15.01 20.12 -11.20
N VAL A 676 -16.34 20.10 -11.26
CA VAL A 676 -17.15 18.92 -10.86
C VAL A 676 -16.89 17.73 -11.79
N SER A 677 -16.72 17.95 -13.10
CA SER A 677 -16.32 16.89 -14.04
C SER A 677 -14.91 16.39 -13.75
N LEU A 678 -13.96 17.29 -13.49
CA LEU A 678 -12.59 16.95 -13.10
C LEU A 678 -12.54 16.18 -11.77
N ALA A 679 -13.49 16.41 -10.86
CA ALA A 679 -13.62 15.64 -9.62
C ALA A 679 -13.86 14.14 -9.87
N GLN A 680 -14.45 13.75 -11.01
CA GLN A 680 -14.54 12.33 -11.41
C GLN A 680 -13.14 11.76 -11.67
N PHE A 681 -12.25 12.52 -12.30
CA PHE A 681 -10.86 12.11 -12.50
C PHE A 681 -10.16 11.88 -11.17
N GLN A 682 -10.30 12.81 -10.22
CA GLN A 682 -9.73 12.67 -8.88
C GLN A 682 -10.30 11.46 -8.13
N ARG A 683 -11.62 11.22 -8.23
CA ARG A 683 -12.31 10.07 -7.63
C ARG A 683 -11.80 8.73 -8.17
N PHE A 684 -11.61 8.59 -9.48
CA PHE A 684 -11.21 7.32 -10.11
C PHE A 684 -9.71 7.08 -10.09
N SER A 685 -8.90 8.12 -10.25
CA SER A 685 -7.43 8.01 -10.24
C SER A 685 -6.82 8.07 -8.83
N GLY A 686 -7.55 8.64 -7.87
CA GLY A 686 -7.04 9.01 -6.55
C GLY A 686 -6.15 10.26 -6.56
N ALA A 687 -5.87 10.83 -7.74
CA ALA A 687 -4.85 11.83 -7.95
C ALA A 687 -5.35 13.27 -7.77
N GLY A 688 -4.46 14.16 -7.30
CA GLY A 688 -4.77 15.54 -6.98
C GLY A 688 -5.53 15.70 -5.66
N THR A 689 -5.95 16.93 -5.38
CA THR A 689 -6.45 17.33 -4.07
C THR A 689 -7.78 18.10 -4.19
N PRO A 690 -8.62 18.13 -3.12
CA PRO A 690 -9.97 18.65 -3.21
C PRO A 690 -10.07 20.19 -3.17
N GLU A 691 -8.97 20.93 -3.01
CA GLU A 691 -8.99 22.37 -2.71
C GLU A 691 -9.60 23.20 -3.84
N LEU A 692 -9.35 22.84 -5.11
CA LEU A 692 -9.98 23.53 -6.24
C LEU A 692 -11.50 23.37 -6.20
N LEU A 693 -11.97 22.18 -5.83
CA LEU A 693 -13.40 21.89 -5.67
C LEU A 693 -13.97 22.59 -4.41
N GLU A 694 -13.19 22.73 -3.34
CA GLU A 694 -13.56 23.52 -2.16
C GLU A 694 -13.65 25.03 -2.45
N ARG A 695 -12.72 25.57 -3.25
CA ARG A 695 -12.81 26.93 -3.79
C ARG A 695 -14.06 27.11 -4.64
N ALA A 696 -14.39 26.13 -5.49
CA ALA A 696 -15.62 26.16 -6.28
C ALA A 696 -16.89 26.17 -5.40
N VAL A 697 -16.90 25.47 -4.25
CA VAL A 697 -17.98 25.59 -3.24
C VAL A 697 -18.10 27.04 -2.76
N GLY A 698 -17.00 27.66 -2.33
CA GLY A 698 -16.98 29.03 -1.83
C GLY A 698 -17.45 30.04 -2.89
N ARG A 699 -17.03 29.87 -4.15
CA ARG A 699 -17.44 30.72 -5.26
C ARG A 699 -18.92 30.55 -5.60
N ALA A 700 -19.43 29.32 -5.67
CA ALA A 700 -20.85 29.06 -5.88
C ALA A 700 -21.72 29.67 -4.76
N GLN A 701 -21.25 29.61 -3.52
CA GLN A 701 -21.91 30.26 -2.38
C GLN A 701 -21.93 31.79 -2.52
N ALA A 702 -20.81 32.41 -2.89
CA ALA A 702 -20.73 33.86 -3.11
C ALA A 702 -21.67 34.35 -4.24
N LEU A 703 -21.86 33.52 -5.28
CA LEU A 703 -22.80 33.77 -6.37
C LEU A 703 -24.26 33.44 -6.03
N ASN A 704 -24.53 32.93 -4.82
CA ASN A 704 -25.83 32.37 -4.40
C ASN A 704 -26.35 31.24 -5.32
N ASP A 705 -25.47 30.56 -6.05
CA ASP A 705 -25.80 29.41 -6.90
C ASP A 705 -25.84 28.13 -6.06
N THR A 706 -26.98 27.94 -5.40
CA THR A 706 -27.20 26.79 -4.51
C THR A 706 -27.06 25.46 -5.24
N ARG A 707 -27.44 25.39 -6.52
CA ARG A 707 -27.39 24.12 -7.28
C ARG A 707 -25.95 23.69 -7.52
N ARG A 708 -25.08 24.61 -7.95
CA ARG A 708 -23.64 24.32 -8.12
C ARG A 708 -22.93 24.08 -6.80
N GLN A 709 -23.30 24.80 -5.75
CA GLN A 709 -22.79 24.57 -4.39
C GLN A 709 -23.07 23.11 -3.94
N ALA A 710 -24.31 22.65 -4.08
CA ALA A 710 -24.70 21.28 -3.72
C ALA A 710 -23.94 20.23 -4.54
N ARG A 711 -23.77 20.43 -5.86
CA ARG A 711 -22.99 19.54 -6.74
C ARG A 711 -21.52 19.44 -6.33
N CYS A 712 -20.90 20.55 -5.97
CA CYS A 712 -19.50 20.56 -5.53
C CYS A 712 -19.32 19.80 -4.21
N ILE A 713 -20.19 20.07 -3.22
CA ILE A 713 -20.13 19.39 -1.91
C ILE A 713 -20.37 17.88 -2.06
N LYS A 714 -21.37 17.48 -2.86
CA LYS A 714 -21.60 16.06 -3.16
C LYS A 714 -20.39 15.39 -3.81
N SER A 715 -19.69 16.11 -4.70
CA SER A 715 -18.48 15.60 -5.37
C SER A 715 -17.30 15.46 -4.41
N LEU A 716 -17.19 16.34 -3.40
CA LEU A 716 -16.25 16.17 -2.29
C LEU A 716 -16.56 14.90 -1.48
N GLY A 717 -17.84 14.65 -1.22
CA GLY A 717 -18.29 13.40 -0.58
C GLY A 717 -17.95 12.16 -1.41
N ASP A 718 -18.09 12.23 -2.73
CA ASP A 718 -17.73 11.15 -3.65
C ASP A 718 -16.22 10.85 -3.66
N ILE A 719 -15.37 11.88 -3.63
CA ILE A 719 -13.91 11.73 -3.55
C ILE A 719 -13.53 11.10 -2.19
N ALA A 720 -14.09 11.61 -1.09
CA ALA A 720 -13.84 11.05 0.25
C ALA A 720 -14.27 9.58 0.33
N LEU A 721 -15.43 9.23 -0.24
CA LEU A 721 -15.92 7.86 -0.29
C LEU A 721 -14.99 6.94 -1.09
N ALA A 722 -14.45 7.42 -2.22
CA ALA A 722 -13.49 6.67 -3.02
C ALA A 722 -12.15 6.49 -2.29
N ARG A 723 -11.76 7.43 -1.42
CA ARG A 723 -10.59 7.34 -0.53
C ARG A 723 -10.85 6.54 0.75
N SER A 724 -12.02 5.92 0.87
CA SER A 724 -12.47 5.20 2.07
C SER A 724 -12.57 6.04 3.34
N ASP A 725 -12.55 7.38 3.22
CA ASP A 725 -12.86 8.29 4.31
C ASP A 725 -14.39 8.40 4.45
N HIS A 726 -14.94 7.39 5.13
CA HIS A 726 -16.38 7.24 5.31
C HIS A 726 -17.00 8.35 6.16
N ASP A 727 -16.24 8.96 7.09
CA ASP A 727 -16.74 10.03 7.95
C ASP A 727 -16.79 11.36 7.20
N ALA A 728 -15.74 11.74 6.48
CA ALA A 728 -15.78 12.93 5.63
C ALA A 728 -16.82 12.78 4.52
N ALA A 729 -16.93 11.61 3.89
CA ALA A 729 -17.95 11.35 2.88
C ALA A 729 -19.37 11.55 3.43
N ARG A 730 -19.64 10.98 4.62
CA ARG A 730 -20.93 11.13 5.30
C ARG A 730 -21.25 12.60 5.56
N ALA A 731 -20.32 13.35 6.16
CA ALA A 731 -20.53 14.76 6.47
C ALA A 731 -20.87 15.56 5.21
N ARG A 732 -20.11 15.39 4.12
CA ARG A 732 -20.36 16.10 2.86
C ARG A 732 -21.71 15.73 2.23
N TYR A 733 -22.14 14.46 2.28
CA TYR A 733 -23.48 14.10 1.79
C TYR A 733 -24.60 14.66 2.67
N GLU A 734 -24.41 14.74 3.98
CA GLU A 734 -25.35 15.37 4.92
C GLU A 734 -25.44 16.89 4.69
N ASP A 735 -24.34 17.56 4.32
CA ASP A 735 -24.30 18.98 3.96
C ASP A 735 -24.97 19.28 2.59
N ALA A 736 -24.78 18.42 1.59
CA ALA A 736 -25.34 18.60 0.25
C ALA A 736 -26.86 18.37 0.20
N LEU A 737 -27.38 17.45 1.02
CA LEU A 737 -28.79 17.05 1.03
C LEU A 737 -29.78 18.21 1.25
N PRO A 738 -29.64 19.09 2.27
CA PRO A 738 -30.55 20.22 2.46
C PRO A 738 -30.48 21.24 1.32
N LEU A 739 -29.32 21.40 0.67
CA LEU A 739 -29.18 22.29 -0.48
C LEU A 739 -29.94 21.76 -1.69
N TYR A 740 -29.85 20.45 -1.97
CA TYR A 740 -30.64 19.81 -3.02
C TYR A 740 -32.15 19.86 -2.75
N ARG A 741 -32.58 19.76 -1.48
CA ARG A 741 -33.98 19.99 -1.08
C ARG A 741 -34.42 21.42 -1.40
N ARG A 742 -33.60 22.42 -1.05
CA ARG A 742 -33.91 23.84 -1.29
C ARG A 742 -34.11 24.18 -2.77
N VAL A 743 -33.32 23.58 -3.66
CA VAL A 743 -33.42 23.83 -5.12
C VAL A 743 -34.38 22.88 -5.85
N GLY A 744 -35.07 21.99 -5.13
CA GLY A 744 -35.99 21.02 -5.72
C GLY A 744 -35.32 19.97 -6.61
N ASP A 745 -34.01 19.74 -6.45
CA ASP A 745 -33.28 18.72 -7.21
C ASP A 745 -33.45 17.35 -6.53
N VAL A 746 -34.52 16.67 -6.91
CA VAL A 746 -34.92 15.38 -6.34
C VAL A 746 -33.89 14.28 -6.65
N LEU A 747 -33.24 14.32 -7.81
CA LEU A 747 -32.20 13.36 -8.18
C LEU A 747 -30.95 13.52 -7.30
N GLY A 748 -30.53 14.76 -7.04
CA GLY A 748 -29.45 15.09 -6.11
C GLY A 748 -29.74 14.58 -4.69
N GLN A 749 -30.97 14.75 -4.21
CA GLN A 749 -31.42 14.22 -2.91
C GLN A 749 -31.32 12.69 -2.85
N ALA A 750 -31.90 12.00 -3.84
CA ALA A 750 -31.89 10.54 -3.91
C ALA A 750 -30.46 9.98 -3.93
N ASN A 751 -29.56 10.62 -4.70
CA ASN A 751 -28.16 10.24 -4.79
C ASN A 751 -27.41 10.41 -3.46
N CYS A 752 -27.65 11.48 -2.70
CA CYS A 752 -27.05 11.68 -1.38
C CYS A 752 -27.55 10.62 -0.37
N ILE A 753 -28.86 10.39 -0.33
CA ILE A 753 -29.47 9.40 0.59
C ILE A 753 -28.97 7.99 0.28
N ARG A 754 -28.94 7.58 -1.00
CA ARG A 754 -28.40 6.28 -1.41
C ARG A 754 -26.92 6.14 -1.04
N SER A 755 -26.13 7.21 -1.18
CA SER A 755 -24.70 7.19 -0.84
C SER A 755 -24.48 7.03 0.67
N LEU A 756 -25.32 7.68 1.50
CA LEU A 756 -25.36 7.45 2.95
C LEU A 756 -25.77 6.01 3.29
N GLY A 757 -26.71 5.43 2.55
CA GLY A 757 -27.06 4.01 2.66
C GLY A 757 -25.88 3.07 2.34
N ASN A 758 -25.10 3.37 1.29
CA ASN A 758 -23.90 2.60 0.95
C ASN A 758 -22.82 2.69 2.05
N ILE A 759 -22.67 3.85 2.69
CA ILE A 759 -21.73 4.02 3.81
C ILE A 759 -22.17 3.18 5.01
N ALA A 760 -23.46 3.23 5.37
CA ALA A 760 -24.02 2.39 6.43
C ALA A 760 -23.82 0.89 6.13
N LEU A 761 -24.05 0.46 4.88
CA LEU A 761 -23.84 -0.92 4.47
C LEU A 761 -22.37 -1.35 4.60
N ARG A 762 -21.41 -0.48 4.26
CA ARG A 762 -19.97 -0.75 4.45
C ARG A 762 -19.55 -0.84 5.91
N ARG A 763 -20.29 -0.19 6.81
CA ARG A 763 -20.10 -0.27 8.28
C ARG A 763 -20.89 -1.43 8.92
N SER A 764 -21.51 -2.29 8.11
CA SER A 764 -22.39 -3.38 8.57
C SER A 764 -23.62 -2.91 9.36
N ASP A 765 -23.97 -1.62 9.28
CA ASP A 765 -25.22 -1.07 9.83
C ASP A 765 -26.35 -1.32 8.83
N HIS A 766 -26.84 -2.56 8.83
CA HIS A 766 -27.85 -3.02 7.88
C HIS A 766 -29.20 -2.32 8.03
N ASP A 767 -29.56 -1.88 9.25
CA ASP A 767 -30.82 -1.19 9.50
C ASP A 767 -30.78 0.25 8.98
N ALA A 768 -29.71 1.00 9.27
CA ALA A 768 -29.56 2.34 8.70
C ALA A 768 -29.45 2.29 7.18
N ALA A 769 -28.71 1.32 6.62
CA ALA A 769 -28.61 1.14 5.18
C ALA A 769 -29.97 0.89 4.54
N ARG A 770 -30.76 -0.03 5.12
CA ARG A 770 -32.13 -0.34 4.66
C ARG A 770 -33.01 0.90 4.66
N ALA A 771 -33.06 1.64 5.78
CA ALA A 771 -33.88 2.84 5.89
C ALA A 771 -33.53 3.87 4.80
N ARG A 772 -32.23 4.11 4.55
CA ARG A 772 -31.79 5.03 3.50
C ARG A 772 -32.15 4.56 2.09
N TYR A 773 -32.08 3.25 1.79
CA TYR A 773 -32.50 2.77 0.49
C TYR A 773 -34.02 2.85 0.29
N GLU A 774 -34.80 2.61 1.35
CA GLU A 774 -36.26 2.78 1.35
C GLU A 774 -36.66 4.26 1.18
N ASP A 775 -35.90 5.21 1.76
CA ASP A 775 -36.10 6.65 1.56
C ASP A 775 -35.73 7.11 0.14
N ALA A 776 -34.65 6.57 -0.46
CA ALA A 776 -34.17 6.99 -1.77
C ALA A 776 -35.01 6.43 -2.93
N LEU A 777 -35.59 5.24 -2.78
CA LEU A 777 -36.38 4.57 -3.81
C LEU A 777 -37.55 5.41 -4.37
N PRO A 778 -38.46 5.99 -3.55
CA PRO A 778 -39.57 6.79 -4.06
C PRO A 778 -39.10 8.06 -4.78
N LEU A 779 -37.95 8.63 -4.37
CA LEU A 779 -37.37 9.79 -5.04
C LEU A 779 -36.85 9.44 -6.44
N TYR A 780 -36.20 8.29 -6.59
CA TYR A 780 -35.80 7.79 -7.92
C TYR A 780 -37.01 7.41 -8.80
N GLN A 781 -38.11 6.93 -8.21
CA GLN A 781 -39.37 6.72 -8.91
C GLN A 781 -39.97 8.03 -9.41
N GLN A 782 -39.99 9.06 -8.57
CA GLN A 782 -40.51 10.39 -8.91
C GLN A 782 -39.80 11.03 -10.11
N VAL A 783 -38.47 10.92 -10.18
CA VAL A 783 -37.68 11.50 -11.30
C VAL A 783 -37.52 10.57 -12.50
N GLY A 784 -38.08 9.36 -12.45
CA GLY A 784 -37.95 8.37 -13.52
C GLY A 784 -36.53 7.80 -13.68
N ASP A 785 -35.64 7.95 -12.69
CA ASP A 785 -34.31 7.35 -12.72
C ASP A 785 -34.39 5.85 -12.40
N VAL A 786 -34.58 5.08 -13.45
CA VAL A 786 -34.72 3.63 -13.41
C VAL A 786 -33.48 2.93 -12.86
N LEU A 787 -32.29 3.45 -13.15
CA LEU A 787 -31.04 2.83 -12.69
C LEU A 787 -30.89 3.02 -11.18
N GLY A 788 -31.22 4.22 -10.67
CA GLY A 788 -31.31 4.50 -9.23
C GLY A 788 -32.28 3.57 -8.51
N GLN A 789 -33.49 3.37 -9.07
CA GLN A 789 -34.50 2.44 -8.54
C GLN A 789 -33.95 1.01 -8.45
N ALA A 790 -33.40 0.49 -9.56
CA ALA A 790 -32.85 -0.86 -9.63
C ALA A 790 -31.72 -1.07 -8.60
N ASN A 791 -30.84 -0.08 -8.44
CA ASN A 791 -29.75 -0.12 -7.48
C ASN A 791 -30.23 -0.16 -6.02
N CYS A 792 -31.26 0.62 -5.66
CA CYS A 792 -31.85 0.56 -4.32
C CYS A 792 -32.49 -0.80 -4.05
N ILE A 793 -33.30 -1.31 -4.98
CA ILE A 793 -33.98 -2.61 -4.83
C ILE A 793 -32.96 -3.74 -4.71
N ARG A 794 -31.93 -3.78 -5.56
CA ARG A 794 -30.85 -4.79 -5.47
C ARG A 794 -30.11 -4.71 -4.14
N SER A 795 -29.82 -3.51 -3.64
CA SER A 795 -29.12 -3.34 -2.36
C SER A 795 -29.98 -3.80 -1.17
N LEU A 796 -31.30 -3.62 -1.24
CA LEU A 796 -32.25 -4.19 -0.28
C LEU A 796 -32.27 -5.73 -0.37
N GLY A 797 -32.16 -6.29 -1.57
CA GLY A 797 -31.96 -7.73 -1.78
C GLY A 797 -30.65 -8.25 -1.16
N ASP A 798 -29.54 -7.53 -1.33
CA ASP A 798 -28.25 -7.89 -0.71
C ASP A 798 -28.31 -7.87 0.83
N ILE A 799 -29.04 -6.91 1.41
CA ILE A 799 -29.26 -6.84 2.86
C ILE A 799 -30.09 -8.03 3.34
N ALA A 800 -31.18 -8.37 2.63
CA ALA A 800 -32.01 -9.53 2.95
C ALA A 800 -31.21 -10.84 2.87
N LEU A 801 -30.37 -11.00 1.84
CA LEU A 801 -29.50 -12.16 1.67
C LEU A 801 -28.51 -12.30 2.84
N ARG A 802 -27.88 -11.19 3.28
CA ARG A 802 -26.98 -11.19 4.45
C ARG A 802 -27.69 -11.55 5.76
N ARG A 803 -29.00 -11.32 5.84
CA ARG A 803 -29.86 -11.73 6.97
C ARG A 803 -30.41 -13.14 6.82
N SER A 804 -30.02 -13.88 5.78
CA SER A 804 -30.56 -15.20 5.43
C SER A 804 -32.07 -15.20 5.15
N ASP A 805 -32.65 -14.04 4.82
CA ASP A 805 -34.03 -13.92 4.35
C ASP A 805 -34.05 -14.12 2.81
N HIS A 806 -33.93 -15.39 2.42
CA HIS A 806 -33.80 -15.78 1.01
C HIS A 806 -35.06 -15.44 0.18
N ASP A 807 -36.25 -15.44 0.78
CA ASP A 807 -37.50 -15.10 0.08
C ASP A 807 -37.58 -13.61 -0.22
N ALA A 808 -37.30 -12.74 0.77
CA ALA A 808 -37.25 -11.31 0.53
C ALA A 808 -36.12 -10.96 -0.46
N ALA A 809 -34.94 -11.56 -0.32
CA ALA A 809 -33.82 -11.35 -1.24
C ALA A 809 -34.20 -11.71 -2.69
N ARG A 810 -34.81 -12.89 -2.88
CA ARG A 810 -35.29 -13.35 -4.19
C ARG A 810 -36.27 -12.36 -4.81
N ALA A 811 -37.30 -11.96 -4.07
CA ALA A 811 -38.31 -11.02 -4.56
C ALA A 811 -37.66 -9.70 -5.03
N ARG A 812 -36.73 -9.14 -4.24
CA ARG A 812 -36.03 -7.91 -4.61
C ARG A 812 -35.15 -8.07 -5.85
N TYR A 813 -34.45 -9.20 -6.01
CA TYR A 813 -33.66 -9.42 -7.22
C TYR A 813 -34.53 -9.62 -8.47
N GLU A 814 -35.69 -10.28 -8.33
CA GLU A 814 -36.68 -10.44 -9.40
C GLU A 814 -37.30 -9.08 -9.79
N ASP A 815 -37.53 -8.17 -8.84
CA ASP A 815 -38.00 -6.80 -9.10
C ASP A 815 -36.93 -5.91 -9.79
N ALA A 816 -35.66 -6.03 -9.37
CA ALA A 816 -34.57 -5.21 -9.92
C ALA A 816 -34.15 -5.62 -11.35
N LEU A 817 -34.25 -6.92 -11.68
CA LEU A 817 -33.82 -7.46 -12.96
C LEU A 817 -34.48 -6.82 -14.20
N PRO A 818 -35.82 -6.66 -14.30
CA PRO A 818 -36.46 -6.01 -15.44
C PRO A 818 -36.06 -4.53 -15.55
N LEU A 819 -35.80 -3.85 -14.44
CA LEU A 819 -35.34 -2.46 -14.44
C LEU A 819 -33.93 -2.34 -15.04
N TYR A 820 -33.00 -3.21 -14.64
CA TYR A 820 -31.66 -3.24 -15.25
C TYR A 820 -31.69 -3.64 -16.73
N ARG A 821 -32.63 -4.51 -17.15
CA ARG A 821 -32.87 -4.81 -18.57
C ARG A 821 -33.33 -3.58 -19.34
N ARG A 822 -34.28 -2.82 -18.79
CA ARG A 822 -34.83 -1.60 -19.41
C ARG A 822 -33.76 -0.54 -19.71
N VAL A 823 -32.79 -0.35 -18.82
CA VAL A 823 -31.71 0.65 -19.00
C VAL A 823 -30.43 0.10 -19.62
N GLY A 824 -30.40 -1.18 -20.04
CA GLY A 824 -29.20 -1.80 -20.60
C GLY A 824 -28.02 -1.91 -19.62
N ALA A 825 -28.27 -1.85 -18.30
CA ALA A 825 -27.23 -1.96 -17.28
C ALA A 825 -26.86 -3.43 -17.03
N VAL A 826 -26.07 -3.99 -17.95
CA VAL A 826 -25.73 -5.41 -18.03
C VAL A 826 -25.10 -5.97 -16.75
N LEU A 827 -24.21 -5.21 -16.10
CA LEU A 827 -23.57 -5.66 -14.85
C LEU A 827 -24.60 -5.86 -13.73
N GLY A 828 -25.60 -4.97 -13.62
CA GLY A 828 -26.70 -5.10 -12.67
C GLY A 828 -27.55 -6.34 -12.95
N GLN A 829 -27.84 -6.62 -14.23
CA GLN A 829 -28.55 -7.83 -14.65
C GLN A 829 -27.78 -9.09 -14.24
N ALA A 830 -26.48 -9.15 -14.57
CA ALA A 830 -25.62 -10.28 -14.25
C ALA A 830 -25.56 -10.54 -12.74
N ASN A 831 -25.40 -9.48 -11.93
CA ASN A 831 -25.38 -9.58 -10.48
C ASN A 831 -26.70 -10.12 -9.91
N CYS A 832 -27.87 -9.62 -10.36
CA CYS A 832 -29.15 -10.15 -9.90
C CYS A 832 -29.33 -11.63 -10.27
N ILE A 833 -28.99 -12.02 -11.51
CA ILE A 833 -29.10 -13.42 -11.95
C ILE A 833 -28.17 -14.33 -11.14
N LYS A 834 -26.91 -13.90 -10.91
CA LYS A 834 -25.95 -14.62 -10.10
C LYS A 834 -26.43 -14.79 -8.66
N SER A 835 -26.95 -13.73 -8.02
CA SER A 835 -27.50 -13.82 -6.66
C SER A 835 -28.71 -14.74 -6.57
N LEU A 836 -29.57 -14.76 -7.59
CA LEU A 836 -30.66 -15.73 -7.67
C LEU A 836 -30.14 -17.17 -7.83
N GLY A 837 -29.01 -17.36 -8.52
CA GLY A 837 -28.29 -18.63 -8.58
C GLY A 837 -27.69 -19.05 -7.23
N ASP A 838 -27.15 -18.11 -6.45
CA ASP A 838 -26.65 -18.38 -5.10
C ASP A 838 -27.79 -18.84 -4.18
N ILE A 839 -28.94 -18.13 -4.20
CA ILE A 839 -30.13 -18.50 -3.41
C ILE A 839 -30.63 -19.90 -3.80
N ALA A 840 -30.67 -20.22 -5.10
CA ALA A 840 -31.06 -21.55 -5.56
C ALA A 840 -30.06 -22.63 -5.07
N LEU A 841 -28.77 -22.32 -5.08
CA LEU A 841 -27.72 -23.22 -4.60
C LEU A 841 -27.84 -23.48 -3.09
N GLU A 842 -28.12 -22.45 -2.29
CA GLU A 842 -28.36 -22.57 -0.84
C GLU A 842 -29.61 -23.41 -0.54
N ARG A 843 -30.64 -23.35 -1.40
CA ARG A 843 -31.82 -24.22 -1.33
C ARG A 843 -31.62 -25.61 -1.91
N SER A 844 -30.39 -25.95 -2.32
CA SER A 844 -30.05 -27.21 -2.98
C SER A 844 -30.79 -27.48 -4.32
N ASP A 845 -31.36 -26.44 -4.95
CA ASP A 845 -31.91 -26.51 -6.31
C ASP A 845 -30.77 -26.31 -7.32
N HIS A 846 -30.03 -27.39 -7.55
CA HIS A 846 -28.84 -27.39 -8.40
C HIS A 846 -29.13 -27.10 -9.87
N ASP A 847 -30.30 -27.46 -10.39
CA ASP A 847 -30.67 -27.19 -11.78
C ASP A 847 -31.01 -25.71 -12.00
N ALA A 848 -31.82 -25.11 -11.12
CA ALA A 848 -32.08 -23.67 -11.19
C ALA A 848 -30.80 -22.87 -10.98
N ALA A 849 -29.95 -23.24 -10.01
CA ALA A 849 -28.68 -22.57 -9.77
C ALA A 849 -27.78 -22.61 -11.02
N ARG A 850 -27.64 -23.79 -11.63
CA ARG A 850 -26.86 -23.98 -12.86
C ARG A 850 -27.35 -23.07 -13.98
N ALA A 851 -28.65 -23.08 -14.27
CA ALA A 851 -29.24 -22.26 -15.32
C ALA A 851 -28.95 -20.77 -15.11
N ARG A 852 -29.10 -20.28 -13.87
CA ARG A 852 -28.81 -18.88 -13.54
C ARG A 852 -27.33 -18.53 -13.71
N TYR A 853 -26.40 -19.38 -13.30
CA TYR A 853 -24.97 -19.11 -13.53
C TYR A 853 -24.60 -19.15 -15.02
N GLU A 854 -25.19 -20.04 -15.80
CA GLU A 854 -25.00 -20.12 -17.25
C GLU A 854 -25.57 -18.86 -17.96
N ASP A 855 -26.68 -18.31 -17.47
CA ASP A 855 -27.26 -17.04 -17.97
C ASP A 855 -26.40 -15.81 -17.59
N ALA A 856 -25.83 -15.77 -16.39
CA ALA A 856 -25.04 -14.64 -15.90
C ALA A 856 -23.65 -14.56 -16.55
N LEU A 857 -23.04 -15.71 -16.87
CA LEU A 857 -21.68 -15.82 -17.40
C LEU A 857 -21.43 -15.00 -18.69
N PRO A 858 -22.26 -15.08 -19.76
CA PRO A 858 -22.06 -14.28 -20.97
C PRO A 858 -22.22 -12.78 -20.71
N LEU A 859 -23.06 -12.38 -19.74
CA LEU A 859 -23.23 -10.98 -19.37
C LEU A 859 -21.98 -10.43 -18.68
N TYR A 860 -21.37 -11.18 -17.75
CA TYR A 860 -20.11 -10.78 -17.13
C TYR A 860 -18.95 -10.69 -18.14
N ARG A 861 -18.89 -11.62 -19.11
CA ARG A 861 -17.90 -11.56 -20.20
C ARG A 861 -18.07 -10.30 -21.05
N ARG A 862 -19.30 -9.96 -21.41
CA ARG A 862 -19.63 -8.78 -22.23
C ARG A 862 -19.18 -7.47 -21.59
N VAL A 863 -19.26 -7.33 -20.26
CA VAL A 863 -18.86 -6.09 -19.55
C VAL A 863 -17.44 -6.14 -18.99
N GLY A 864 -16.66 -7.19 -19.29
CA GLY A 864 -15.29 -7.34 -18.77
C GLY A 864 -15.22 -7.52 -17.24
N ALA A 865 -16.31 -7.93 -16.58
CA ALA A 865 -16.34 -8.13 -15.13
C ALA A 865 -15.76 -9.51 -14.75
N VAL A 866 -14.43 -9.58 -14.78
CA VAL A 866 -13.64 -10.81 -14.64
C VAL A 866 -13.92 -11.56 -13.32
N LEU A 867 -14.11 -10.84 -12.20
CA LEU A 867 -14.43 -11.47 -10.91
C LEU A 867 -15.81 -12.17 -10.93
N GLY A 868 -16.82 -11.55 -11.56
CA GLY A 868 -18.15 -12.14 -11.71
C GLY A 868 -18.12 -13.39 -12.59
N GLN A 869 -17.33 -13.34 -13.67
CA GLN A 869 -17.05 -14.51 -14.53
C GLN A 869 -16.43 -15.66 -13.72
N ALA A 870 -15.35 -15.39 -12.98
CA ALA A 870 -14.65 -16.39 -12.18
C ALA A 870 -15.60 -17.04 -11.13
N ASN A 871 -16.41 -16.22 -10.46
CA ASN A 871 -17.39 -16.69 -9.48
C ASN A 871 -18.44 -17.62 -10.08
N CYS A 872 -19.00 -17.29 -11.25
CA CYS A 872 -19.98 -18.16 -11.91
C CYS A 872 -19.36 -19.50 -12.34
N ILE A 873 -18.15 -19.47 -12.90
CA ILE A 873 -17.44 -20.68 -13.33
C ILE A 873 -17.15 -21.57 -12.12
N ARG A 874 -16.64 -20.99 -11.01
CA ARG A 874 -16.40 -21.73 -9.77
C ARG A 874 -17.68 -22.34 -9.20
N SER A 875 -18.78 -21.59 -9.14
CA SER A 875 -20.07 -22.11 -8.67
C SER A 875 -20.60 -23.24 -9.55
N LEU A 876 -20.38 -23.19 -10.87
CA LEU A 876 -20.69 -24.31 -11.78
C LEU A 876 -19.81 -25.53 -11.50
N GLY A 877 -18.54 -25.31 -11.15
CA GLY A 877 -17.65 -26.36 -10.65
C GLY A 877 -18.15 -26.99 -9.34
N ASP A 878 -18.61 -26.17 -8.39
CA ASP A 878 -19.18 -26.64 -7.12
C ASP A 878 -20.44 -27.50 -7.34
N ILE A 879 -21.30 -27.11 -8.28
CA ILE A 879 -22.49 -27.90 -8.66
C ILE A 879 -22.08 -29.24 -9.28
N ALA A 880 -21.11 -29.25 -10.21
CA ALA A 880 -20.58 -30.47 -10.81
C ALA A 880 -19.97 -31.40 -9.75
N LEU A 881 -19.22 -30.83 -8.79
CA LEU A 881 -18.64 -31.58 -7.68
C LEU A 881 -19.70 -32.23 -6.80
N ARG A 882 -20.79 -31.52 -6.47
CA ARG A 882 -21.94 -32.06 -5.72
C ARG A 882 -22.67 -33.18 -6.46
N ARG A 883 -22.66 -33.15 -7.80
CA ARG A 883 -23.19 -34.22 -8.67
C ARG A 883 -22.20 -35.36 -8.90
N SER A 884 -21.02 -35.33 -8.28
CA SER A 884 -19.93 -36.29 -8.50
C SER A 884 -19.37 -36.31 -9.93
N ASP A 885 -19.62 -35.28 -10.74
CA ASP A 885 -18.99 -35.07 -12.04
C ASP A 885 -17.63 -34.39 -11.84
N HIS A 886 -16.64 -35.21 -11.48
CA HIS A 886 -15.30 -34.75 -11.11
C HIS A 886 -14.52 -34.14 -12.29
N ASP A 887 -14.74 -34.60 -13.52
CA ASP A 887 -14.06 -34.05 -14.70
C ASP A 887 -14.60 -32.68 -15.08
N ALA A 888 -15.93 -32.51 -15.10
CA ALA A 888 -16.51 -31.20 -15.34
C ALA A 888 -16.14 -30.22 -14.21
N ALA A 889 -16.17 -30.65 -12.94
CA ALA A 889 -15.77 -29.81 -11.82
C ALA A 889 -14.31 -29.33 -11.95
N ARG A 890 -13.39 -30.25 -12.26
CA ARG A 890 -11.97 -29.95 -12.48
C ARG A 890 -11.78 -28.91 -13.57
N ALA A 891 -12.38 -29.11 -14.74
CA ALA A 891 -12.26 -28.19 -15.86
C ALA A 891 -12.74 -26.78 -15.49
N ARG A 892 -13.86 -26.66 -14.76
CA ARG A 892 -14.36 -25.35 -14.31
C ARG A 892 -13.43 -24.69 -13.30
N TYR A 893 -12.86 -25.42 -12.34
CA TYR A 893 -11.91 -24.83 -11.40
C TYR A 893 -10.60 -24.38 -12.09
N GLU A 894 -10.11 -25.14 -13.06
CA GLU A 894 -8.94 -24.76 -13.87
C GLU A 894 -9.20 -23.51 -14.73
N ASP A 895 -10.42 -23.36 -15.28
CA ASP A 895 -10.85 -22.15 -16.01
C ASP A 895 -10.98 -20.91 -15.11
N ALA A 896 -11.41 -21.07 -13.85
CA ALA A 896 -11.60 -19.95 -12.92
C ALA A 896 -10.27 -19.42 -12.34
N LEU A 897 -9.26 -20.29 -12.19
CA LEU A 897 -7.97 -19.98 -11.57
C LEU A 897 -7.24 -18.77 -12.18
N PRO A 898 -7.00 -18.70 -13.51
CA PRO A 898 -6.30 -17.56 -14.12
C PRO A 898 -7.09 -16.26 -13.98
N LEU A 899 -8.43 -16.34 -13.92
CA LEU A 899 -9.29 -15.16 -13.75
C LEU A 899 -9.18 -14.59 -12.34
N TYR A 900 -9.17 -15.43 -11.31
CA TYR A 900 -8.95 -14.98 -9.93
C TYR A 900 -7.56 -14.38 -9.74
N ARG A 901 -6.52 -14.98 -10.33
CA ARG A 901 -5.15 -14.45 -10.33
C ARG A 901 -5.07 -13.07 -10.99
N ARG A 902 -5.71 -12.90 -12.16
CA ARG A 902 -5.72 -11.64 -12.91
C ARG A 902 -6.31 -10.49 -12.10
N VAL A 903 -7.34 -10.75 -11.28
CA VAL A 903 -8.00 -9.71 -10.46
C VAL A 903 -7.50 -9.66 -9.02
N GLY A 904 -6.48 -10.45 -8.66
CA GLY A 904 -5.94 -10.51 -7.30
C GLY A 904 -6.93 -11.05 -6.25
N ALA A 905 -7.96 -11.80 -6.66
CA ALA A 905 -8.98 -12.34 -5.76
C ALA A 905 -8.51 -13.65 -5.11
N VAL A 906 -7.61 -13.49 -4.14
CA VAL A 906 -6.87 -14.56 -3.46
C VAL A 906 -7.77 -15.65 -2.87
N ARG A 907 -8.85 -15.29 -2.20
CA ARG A 907 -9.76 -16.28 -1.59
C ARG A 907 -10.41 -17.17 -2.66
N GLY A 908 -10.76 -16.59 -3.81
CA GLY A 908 -11.33 -17.33 -4.94
C GLY A 908 -10.32 -18.30 -5.55
N GLU A 909 -9.06 -17.86 -5.68
CA GLU A 909 -7.94 -18.71 -6.08
C GLU A 909 -7.75 -19.88 -5.12
N ALA A 910 -7.62 -19.61 -3.81
CA ALA A 910 -7.46 -20.62 -2.76
C ALA A 910 -8.59 -21.66 -2.80
N ASN A 911 -9.84 -21.21 -2.92
CA ASN A 911 -11.01 -22.08 -3.03
C ASN A 911 -10.93 -23.02 -4.23
N CYS A 912 -10.51 -22.55 -5.40
CA CYS A 912 -10.37 -23.41 -6.58
C CYS A 912 -9.26 -24.45 -6.40
N ILE A 913 -8.12 -24.05 -5.84
CA ILE A 913 -7.00 -24.97 -5.58
C ILE A 913 -7.43 -26.05 -4.57
N ARG A 914 -8.07 -25.66 -3.47
CA ARG A 914 -8.60 -26.59 -2.45
C ARG A 914 -9.60 -27.57 -3.07
N SER A 915 -10.55 -27.09 -3.88
CA SER A 915 -11.51 -27.97 -4.55
C SER A 915 -10.85 -28.94 -5.54
N LEU A 916 -9.77 -28.53 -6.22
CA LEU A 916 -8.97 -29.44 -7.04
C LEU A 916 -8.24 -30.49 -6.18
N GLY A 917 -7.80 -30.13 -4.98
CA GLY A 917 -7.32 -31.06 -3.95
C GLY A 917 -8.39 -32.06 -3.53
N ASP A 918 -9.61 -31.60 -3.26
CA ASP A 918 -10.75 -32.45 -2.90
C ASP A 918 -11.09 -33.47 -4.01
N ILE A 919 -11.00 -33.06 -5.28
CA ILE A 919 -11.20 -33.94 -6.43
C ILE A 919 -10.09 -35.00 -6.51
N ALA A 920 -8.82 -34.60 -6.35
CA ALA A 920 -7.70 -35.53 -6.33
C ALA A 920 -7.82 -36.54 -5.18
N LEU A 921 -8.25 -36.08 -4.00
CA LEU A 921 -8.48 -36.93 -2.83
C LEU A 921 -9.57 -37.98 -3.10
N ARG A 922 -10.69 -37.59 -3.73
CA ARG A 922 -11.77 -38.52 -4.12
C ARG A 922 -11.31 -39.55 -5.17
N ARG A 923 -10.32 -39.21 -5.99
CA ARG A 923 -9.68 -40.13 -6.94
C ARG A 923 -8.56 -40.98 -6.33
N SER A 924 -8.32 -40.86 -5.02
CA SER A 924 -7.21 -41.50 -4.31
C SER A 924 -5.81 -41.06 -4.81
N ASP A 925 -5.72 -39.93 -5.52
CA ASP A 925 -4.45 -39.31 -5.89
C ASP A 925 -3.97 -38.43 -4.71
N HIS A 926 -3.41 -39.10 -3.71
CA HIS A 926 -3.00 -38.48 -2.46
C HIS A 926 -1.83 -37.49 -2.62
N ASP A 927 -0.95 -37.66 -3.62
CA ASP A 927 0.16 -36.73 -3.87
C ASP A 927 -0.33 -35.43 -4.50
N ALA A 928 -1.20 -35.53 -5.53
CA ALA A 928 -1.78 -34.35 -6.13
C ALA A 928 -2.68 -33.61 -5.13
N ALA A 929 -3.48 -34.33 -4.33
CA ALA A 929 -4.30 -33.72 -3.29
C ALA A 929 -3.46 -32.95 -2.27
N ARG A 930 -2.39 -33.56 -1.77
CA ARG A 930 -1.45 -32.93 -0.84
C ARG A 930 -0.86 -31.65 -1.41
N ALA A 931 -0.30 -31.70 -2.62
CA ALA A 931 0.30 -30.53 -3.25
C ALA A 931 -0.70 -29.38 -3.39
N ARG A 932 -1.95 -29.67 -3.76
CA ARG A 932 -3.00 -28.65 -3.88
C ARG A 932 -3.40 -28.05 -2.53
N TYR A 933 -3.51 -28.85 -1.47
CA TYR A 933 -3.79 -28.30 -0.14
C TYR A 933 -2.63 -27.45 0.39
N GLU A 934 -1.38 -27.87 0.15
CA GLU A 934 -0.18 -27.10 0.49
C GLU A 934 -0.10 -25.77 -0.30
N ASP A 935 -0.53 -25.75 -1.56
CA ASP A 935 -0.63 -24.52 -2.37
C ASP A 935 -1.76 -23.57 -1.89
N ALA A 936 -2.89 -24.11 -1.42
CA ALA A 936 -4.05 -23.33 -0.98
C ALA A 936 -3.84 -22.70 0.41
N LEU A 937 -3.11 -23.38 1.30
CA LEU A 937 -2.88 -22.96 2.68
C LEU A 937 -2.32 -21.54 2.85
N PRO A 938 -1.20 -21.14 2.18
CA PRO A 938 -0.67 -19.78 2.31
C PRO A 938 -1.63 -18.72 1.76
N LEU A 939 -2.49 -19.10 0.80
CA LEU A 939 -3.47 -18.17 0.24
C LEU A 939 -4.61 -17.90 1.22
N TYR A 940 -5.09 -18.91 1.96
CA TYR A 940 -6.09 -18.73 3.02
C TYR A 940 -5.54 -17.92 4.19
N ARG A 941 -4.30 -18.18 4.60
CA ARG A 941 -3.58 -17.38 5.62
C ARG A 941 -3.50 -15.90 5.22
N ARG A 942 -3.09 -15.63 3.98
CA ARG A 942 -3.00 -14.26 3.42
C ARG A 942 -4.31 -13.48 3.48
N VAL A 943 -5.47 -14.15 3.41
CA VAL A 943 -6.79 -13.49 3.48
C VAL A 943 -7.47 -13.61 4.84
N GLY A 944 -6.82 -14.22 5.83
CA GLY A 944 -7.40 -14.48 7.15
C GLY A 944 -8.63 -15.40 7.11
N ASP A 945 -8.73 -16.31 6.14
CA ASP A 945 -9.82 -17.27 6.04
C ASP A 945 -9.50 -18.52 6.87
N VAL A 946 -9.74 -18.39 8.18
CA VAL A 946 -9.42 -19.40 9.20
C VAL A 946 -10.12 -20.74 8.90
N LEU A 947 -11.36 -20.70 8.41
CA LEU A 947 -12.10 -21.91 8.07
C LEU A 947 -11.49 -22.62 6.85
N GLY A 948 -11.11 -21.86 5.80
CA GLY A 948 -10.40 -22.40 4.64
C GLY A 948 -9.05 -23.02 5.01
N GLU A 949 -8.31 -22.39 5.91
CA GLU A 949 -7.06 -22.89 6.47
C GLU A 949 -7.28 -24.21 7.23
N ALA A 950 -8.19 -24.24 8.21
CA ALA A 950 -8.51 -25.42 9.01
C ALA A 950 -8.90 -26.61 8.13
N ASN A 951 -9.71 -26.38 7.10
CA ASN A 951 -10.12 -27.39 6.15
C ASN A 951 -8.95 -28.00 5.36
N CYS A 952 -7.96 -27.19 4.94
CA CYS A 952 -6.77 -27.70 4.26
C CYS A 952 -5.91 -28.54 5.20
N ILE A 953 -5.68 -28.06 6.43
CA ILE A 953 -4.87 -28.76 7.43
C ILE A 953 -5.50 -30.10 7.80
N ARG A 954 -6.80 -30.13 8.09
CA ARG A 954 -7.54 -31.36 8.37
C ARG A 954 -7.45 -32.35 7.21
N SER A 955 -7.59 -31.88 5.97
CA SER A 955 -7.50 -32.73 4.78
C SER A 955 -6.08 -33.30 4.58
N LEU A 956 -5.04 -32.56 4.96
CA LEU A 956 -3.66 -33.06 5.00
C LEU A 956 -3.48 -34.12 6.10
N GLY A 957 -4.14 -33.96 7.25
CA GLY A 957 -4.23 -34.99 8.29
C GLY A 957 -4.91 -36.27 7.80
N ASP A 958 -6.03 -36.14 7.10
CA ASP A 958 -6.74 -37.28 6.49
C ASP A 958 -5.86 -38.04 5.48
N ILE A 959 -5.06 -37.32 4.70
CA ILE A 959 -4.11 -37.93 3.75
C ILE A 959 -2.99 -38.67 4.50
N ALA A 960 -2.40 -38.06 5.53
CA ALA A 960 -1.35 -38.68 6.33
C ALA A 960 -1.86 -39.96 7.02
N LEU A 961 -3.08 -39.92 7.56
CA LEU A 961 -3.72 -41.07 8.19
C LEU A 961 -3.93 -42.23 7.20
N ARG A 962 -4.34 -41.94 5.95
CA ARG A 962 -4.49 -42.94 4.88
C ARG A 962 -3.15 -43.53 4.42
N ARG A 963 -2.05 -42.80 4.59
CA ARG A 963 -0.68 -43.25 4.30
C ARG A 963 0.00 -43.96 5.47
N SER A 964 -0.73 -44.16 6.57
CA SER A 964 -0.19 -44.70 7.82
C SER A 964 0.92 -43.85 8.45
N ASP A 965 0.98 -42.55 8.14
CA ASP A 965 1.84 -41.58 8.82
C ASP A 965 1.05 -40.97 10.00
N HIS A 966 0.96 -41.74 11.09
CA HIS A 966 0.10 -41.44 12.22
C HIS A 966 0.57 -40.21 13.03
N ASP A 967 1.89 -39.99 13.12
CA ASP A 967 2.44 -38.79 13.78
C ASP A 967 2.11 -37.52 12.99
N ALA A 968 2.29 -37.53 11.66
CA ALA A 968 1.94 -36.38 10.84
C ALA A 968 0.41 -36.15 10.84
N ALA A 969 -0.40 -37.20 10.82
CA ALA A 969 -1.86 -37.09 10.91
C ALA A 969 -2.27 -36.39 12.21
N ARG A 970 -1.72 -36.84 13.34
CA ARG A 970 -2.00 -36.29 14.67
C ARG A 970 -1.64 -34.80 14.74
N ALA A 971 -0.43 -34.44 14.33
CA ALA A 971 0.03 -33.05 14.32
C ALA A 971 -0.92 -32.15 13.50
N ARG A 972 -1.37 -32.61 12.32
CA ARG A 972 -2.31 -31.83 11.50
C ARG A 972 -3.70 -31.72 12.13
N TYR A 973 -4.21 -32.76 12.78
CA TYR A 973 -5.50 -32.64 13.48
C TYR A 973 -5.40 -31.71 14.71
N GLU A 974 -4.29 -31.75 15.43
CA GLU A 974 -3.98 -30.83 16.54
C GLU A 974 -3.87 -29.37 16.05
N ASP A 975 -3.24 -29.14 14.89
CA ASP A 975 -3.16 -27.81 14.27
C ASP A 975 -4.53 -27.28 13.80
N ALA A 976 -5.40 -28.15 13.28
CA ALA A 976 -6.71 -27.75 12.73
C ALA A 976 -7.78 -27.49 13.81
N LEU A 977 -7.69 -28.20 14.95
CA LEU A 977 -8.66 -28.14 16.03
C LEU A 977 -8.90 -26.72 16.60
N PRO A 978 -7.87 -25.95 17.01
CA PRO A 978 -8.08 -24.61 17.56
C PRO A 978 -8.68 -23.65 16.52
N LEU A 979 -8.38 -23.85 15.23
CA LEU A 979 -8.94 -23.03 14.15
C LEU A 979 -10.45 -23.27 13.98
N TYR A 980 -10.90 -24.52 14.05
CA TYR A 980 -12.34 -24.82 14.03
C TYR A 980 -13.06 -24.31 15.29
N GLN A 981 -12.42 -24.37 16.46
CA GLN A 981 -12.95 -23.79 17.70
C GLN A 981 -13.06 -22.26 17.62
N GLN A 982 -12.05 -21.60 17.03
CA GLN A 982 -12.05 -20.15 16.81
C GLN A 982 -13.23 -19.70 15.94
N VAL A 983 -13.57 -20.45 14.88
CA VAL A 983 -14.70 -20.13 14.00
C VAL A 983 -16.04 -20.68 14.49
N GLY A 984 -16.05 -21.46 15.57
CA GLY A 984 -17.26 -22.09 16.10
C GLY A 984 -17.83 -23.21 15.23
N ASP A 985 -17.00 -23.84 14.37
CA ASP A 985 -17.40 -24.95 13.52
C ASP A 985 -17.31 -26.28 14.28
N VAL A 986 -18.40 -26.61 14.97
CA VAL A 986 -18.53 -27.82 15.81
C VAL A 986 -18.33 -29.11 14.99
N LEU A 987 -18.71 -29.11 13.71
CA LEU A 987 -18.54 -30.29 12.86
C LEU A 987 -17.06 -30.52 12.52
N GLY A 988 -16.36 -29.45 12.13
CA GLY A 988 -14.91 -29.48 11.90
C GLY A 988 -14.13 -29.90 13.14
N GLU A 989 -14.52 -29.37 14.31
CA GLU A 989 -13.96 -29.75 15.62
C GLU A 989 -14.13 -31.25 15.90
N ALA A 990 -15.37 -31.75 15.80
CA ALA A 990 -15.69 -33.17 16.03
C ALA A 990 -14.91 -34.10 15.08
N ASN A 991 -14.80 -33.71 13.81
CA ASN A 991 -14.06 -34.48 12.81
C ASN A 991 -12.56 -34.55 13.11
N CYS A 992 -11.94 -33.47 13.60
CA CYS A 992 -10.53 -33.48 14.00
C CYS A 992 -10.31 -34.40 15.22
N ILE A 993 -11.19 -34.32 16.23
CA ILE A 993 -11.12 -35.18 17.43
C ILE A 993 -11.31 -36.66 17.03
N GLN A 994 -12.25 -36.95 16.13
CA GLN A 994 -12.38 -38.31 15.59
C GLN A 994 -11.10 -38.76 14.86
N GLY A 995 -10.48 -37.90 14.06
CA GLY A 995 -9.22 -38.18 13.36
C GLY A 995 -8.05 -38.46 14.31
N LEU A 996 -7.98 -37.76 15.45
CA LEU A 996 -7.04 -38.05 16.54
C LEU A 996 -7.30 -39.44 17.14
N GLY A 997 -8.57 -39.77 17.39
CA GLY A 997 -8.98 -41.11 17.82
C GLY A 997 -8.56 -42.20 16.83
N ASP A 998 -8.80 -41.97 15.54
CA ASP A 998 -8.45 -42.90 14.45
C ASP A 998 -6.93 -43.11 14.32
N SER A 999 -6.13 -42.08 14.61
CA SER A 999 -4.66 -42.15 14.62
C SER A 999 -4.15 -42.98 15.82
N LEU A 1000 -4.65 -42.67 17.03
CA LEU A 1000 -4.26 -43.37 18.27
C LEU A 1000 -4.73 -44.83 18.30
N ALA A 1001 -5.87 -45.15 17.67
CA ALA A 1001 -6.35 -46.51 17.54
C ALA A 1001 -5.40 -47.38 16.71
N ARG A 1002 -4.79 -46.82 15.66
CA ARG A 1002 -3.81 -47.52 14.80
C ARG A 1002 -2.43 -47.66 15.43
N GLU A 1003 -2.11 -46.82 16.41
CA GLU A 1003 -0.90 -46.91 17.24
C GLU A 1003 -1.07 -47.80 18.48
N GLU A 1004 -2.15 -48.59 18.54
CA GLU A 1004 -2.43 -49.51 19.65
C GLU A 1004 -2.57 -48.80 21.02
N GLN A 1005 -3.11 -47.57 21.03
CA GLN A 1005 -3.44 -46.80 22.25
C GLN A 1005 -4.97 -46.72 22.47
N PRO A 1006 -5.67 -47.85 22.73
CA PRO A 1006 -7.13 -47.94 22.69
C PRO A 1006 -7.83 -47.06 23.73
N GLU A 1007 -7.25 -46.91 24.93
CA GLU A 1007 -7.85 -46.09 25.99
C GLU A 1007 -7.88 -44.58 25.65
N LYS A 1008 -6.85 -44.09 24.96
CA LYS A 1008 -6.82 -42.69 24.50
C LYS A 1008 -7.73 -42.48 23.30
N ALA A 1009 -7.73 -43.42 22.35
CA ALA A 1009 -8.63 -43.38 21.20
C ALA A 1009 -10.11 -43.36 21.63
N ARG A 1010 -10.46 -44.21 22.61
CA ARG A 1010 -11.80 -44.26 23.20
C ARG A 1010 -12.26 -42.93 23.77
N ARG A 1011 -11.40 -42.19 24.50
CA ARG A 1011 -11.72 -40.85 25.02
C ARG A 1011 -12.02 -39.85 23.90
N HIS A 1012 -11.22 -39.85 22.83
CA HIS A 1012 -11.44 -38.98 21.69
C HIS A 1012 -12.74 -39.30 20.95
N TYR A 1013 -13.08 -40.58 20.77
CA TYR A 1013 -14.37 -40.95 20.16
C TYR A 1013 -15.57 -40.55 21.02
N GLN A 1014 -15.47 -40.66 22.36
CA GLN A 1014 -16.52 -40.17 23.27
C GLN A 1014 -16.70 -38.65 23.16
N GLN A 1015 -15.58 -37.91 23.09
CA GLN A 1015 -15.61 -36.45 22.92
C GLN A 1015 -16.22 -36.06 21.57
N ALA A 1016 -15.83 -36.73 20.48
CA ALA A 1016 -16.39 -36.49 19.15
C ALA A 1016 -17.90 -36.80 19.11
N LEU A 1017 -18.34 -37.91 19.71
CA LEU A 1017 -19.75 -38.28 19.81
C LEU A 1017 -20.57 -37.19 20.52
N GLY A 1018 -20.09 -36.68 21.66
CA GLY A 1018 -20.76 -35.59 22.37
C GLY A 1018 -20.85 -34.29 21.56
N LEU A 1019 -19.92 -34.03 20.64
CA LEU A 1019 -20.02 -32.91 19.71
C LEU A 1019 -21.01 -33.20 18.58
N TYR A 1020 -21.02 -34.40 18.00
CA TYR A 1020 -21.99 -34.76 16.95
C TYR A 1020 -23.44 -34.73 17.47
N GLU A 1021 -23.67 -35.08 18.74
CA GLU A 1021 -24.98 -34.97 19.41
C GLU A 1021 -25.48 -33.52 19.54
N ARG A 1022 -24.56 -32.53 19.59
CA ARG A 1022 -24.93 -31.10 19.63
C ARG A 1022 -25.40 -30.57 18.28
N ILE A 1023 -25.02 -31.22 17.18
CA ILE A 1023 -25.33 -30.81 15.79
C ILE A 1023 -26.15 -31.86 15.03
N PRO A 1024 -27.06 -32.56 15.73
CA PRO A 1024 -27.61 -33.89 15.42
C PRO A 1024 -27.19 -34.46 14.05
N GLU A 1025 -25.93 -34.89 13.95
CA GLU A 1025 -25.33 -35.41 12.70
C GLU A 1025 -25.35 -36.96 12.76
N PRO A 1026 -26.41 -37.62 12.23
CA PRO A 1026 -26.70 -39.02 12.56
C PRO A 1026 -25.70 -39.99 11.92
N TYR A 1027 -25.08 -39.58 10.82
CA TYR A 1027 -24.09 -40.39 10.11
C TYR A 1027 -22.83 -40.59 10.95
N SER A 1028 -22.26 -39.50 11.44
CA SER A 1028 -21.04 -39.45 12.23
C SER A 1028 -21.27 -39.97 13.64
N MET A 1029 -22.45 -39.72 14.23
CA MET A 1029 -22.87 -40.36 15.48
C MET A 1029 -22.83 -41.90 15.37
N GLY A 1030 -23.34 -42.45 14.27
CA GLY A 1030 -23.35 -43.89 14.06
C GLY A 1030 -21.94 -44.47 13.90
N TRP A 1031 -21.08 -43.79 13.14
CA TRP A 1031 -19.68 -44.18 12.98
C TRP A 1031 -18.85 -44.06 14.26
N ALA A 1032 -19.04 -43.00 15.05
CA ALA A 1032 -18.38 -42.83 16.33
C ALA A 1032 -18.81 -43.92 17.33
N SER A 1033 -20.12 -44.23 17.37
CA SER A 1033 -20.67 -45.30 18.21
C SER A 1033 -20.17 -46.68 17.79
N LEU A 1034 -20.05 -46.96 16.50
CA LEU A 1034 -19.48 -48.21 16.00
C LEU A 1034 -17.99 -48.35 16.36
N ARG A 1035 -17.21 -47.26 16.33
CA ARG A 1035 -15.82 -47.29 16.78
C ARG A 1035 -15.71 -47.57 18.28
N LEU A 1036 -16.60 -46.99 19.09
CA LEU A 1036 -16.68 -47.24 20.53
C LEU A 1036 -17.09 -48.68 20.86
N SER A 1037 -17.99 -49.30 20.09
CA SER A 1037 -18.37 -50.70 20.33
C SER A 1037 -17.19 -51.66 20.13
N ARG A 1038 -16.34 -51.41 19.14
CA ARG A 1038 -15.11 -52.20 18.89
C ARG A 1038 -14.06 -52.05 20.00
N MET A 1039 -14.21 -51.04 20.86
CA MET A 1039 -13.31 -50.73 21.98
C MET A 1039 -13.98 -50.92 23.35
N ALA A 1040 -15.13 -51.59 23.39
CA ALA A 1040 -15.87 -51.82 24.63
C ALA A 1040 -15.14 -52.80 25.56
N GLY A 1041 -15.12 -52.50 26.85
CA GLY A 1041 -14.51 -53.35 27.88
C GLY A 1041 -15.44 -54.45 28.39
N SER A 1042 -16.72 -54.41 28.02
CA SER A 1042 -17.72 -55.43 28.38
C SER A 1042 -18.72 -55.65 27.24
N GLU A 1043 -19.33 -56.84 27.21
CA GLU A 1043 -20.35 -57.19 26.22
C GLU A 1043 -21.60 -56.30 26.32
N SER A 1044 -21.97 -55.87 27.54
CA SER A 1044 -23.08 -54.94 27.75
C SER A 1044 -22.81 -53.56 27.13
N GLU A 1045 -21.59 -53.05 27.30
CA GLU A 1045 -21.16 -51.78 26.71
C GLU A 1045 -21.08 -51.86 25.17
N ARG A 1046 -20.57 -52.99 24.64
CA ARG A 1046 -20.54 -53.25 23.20
C ARG A 1046 -21.94 -53.17 22.59
N ARG A 1047 -22.92 -53.86 23.20
CA ARG A 1047 -24.33 -53.86 22.75
C ARG A 1047 -24.95 -52.47 22.80
N ALA A 1048 -24.70 -51.69 23.86
CA ALA A 1048 -25.21 -50.33 23.98
C ALA A 1048 -24.72 -49.42 22.84
N HIS A 1049 -23.43 -49.51 22.49
CA HIS A 1049 -22.87 -48.73 21.38
C HIS A 1049 -23.32 -49.22 19.99
N VAL A 1050 -23.53 -50.53 19.81
CA VAL A 1050 -24.14 -51.08 18.58
C VAL A 1050 -25.58 -50.58 18.41
N ALA A 1051 -26.37 -50.57 19.48
CA ALA A 1051 -27.74 -50.04 19.47
C ALA A 1051 -27.75 -48.52 19.19
N ALA A 1052 -26.82 -47.76 19.77
CA ALA A 1052 -26.67 -46.34 19.49
C ALA A 1052 -26.28 -46.08 18.01
N ALA A 1053 -25.39 -46.89 17.44
CA ALA A 1053 -25.00 -46.80 16.04
C ALA A 1053 -26.18 -47.08 15.10
N ARG A 1054 -26.94 -48.14 15.37
CA ARG A 1054 -28.17 -48.50 14.64
C ARG A 1054 -29.17 -47.35 14.69
N LYS A 1055 -29.51 -46.86 15.88
CA LYS A 1055 -30.49 -45.78 16.07
C LYS A 1055 -30.10 -44.50 15.31
N ALA A 1056 -28.81 -44.16 15.32
CA ALA A 1056 -28.32 -42.99 14.59
C ALA A 1056 -28.47 -43.16 13.07
N TRP A 1057 -28.15 -44.35 12.53
CA TRP A 1057 -28.28 -44.63 11.10
C TRP A 1057 -29.71 -44.86 10.63
N GLU A 1058 -30.62 -45.38 11.45
CA GLU A 1058 -32.06 -45.47 11.11
C GLU A 1058 -32.65 -44.11 10.75
N GLY A 1059 -32.17 -43.04 11.39
CA GLY A 1059 -32.53 -41.65 11.08
C GLY A 1059 -32.14 -41.18 9.67
N LEU A 1060 -31.36 -41.96 8.90
CA LEU A 1060 -30.89 -41.63 7.55
C LEU A 1060 -31.70 -42.33 6.43
N GLY A 1061 -32.76 -43.08 6.77
CA GLY A 1061 -33.59 -43.80 5.80
C GLY A 1061 -32.86 -44.92 5.08
N ASP A 1062 -33.19 -45.17 3.80
CA ASP A 1062 -32.68 -46.28 2.99
C ASP A 1062 -31.14 -46.37 2.93
N TRP A 1063 -30.47 -45.22 3.00
CA TRP A 1063 -29.00 -45.20 3.00
C TRP A 1063 -28.43 -45.68 4.34
N GLY A 1064 -29.05 -45.29 5.45
CA GLY A 1064 -28.68 -45.77 6.78
C GLY A 1064 -28.94 -47.26 6.97
N LEU A 1065 -30.03 -47.78 6.41
CA LEU A 1065 -30.33 -49.22 6.41
C LEU A 1065 -29.22 -50.04 5.72
N ARG A 1066 -28.59 -49.52 4.67
CA ARG A 1066 -27.43 -50.16 4.03
C ARG A 1066 -26.21 -50.16 4.94
N LEU A 1067 -25.92 -49.05 5.62
CA LEU A 1067 -24.80 -48.97 6.57
C LEU A 1067 -24.96 -49.97 7.72
N ILE A 1068 -26.20 -50.11 8.24
CA ILE A 1068 -26.53 -51.09 9.27
C ILE A 1068 -26.27 -52.51 8.77
N ALA A 1069 -26.79 -52.87 7.59
CA ALA A 1069 -26.60 -54.20 7.00
C ALA A 1069 -25.13 -54.52 6.71
N GLU A 1070 -24.35 -53.53 6.27
CA GLU A 1070 -22.95 -53.71 5.87
C GLU A 1070 -21.99 -53.78 7.08
N HIS A 1071 -22.29 -53.08 8.17
CA HIS A 1071 -21.32 -52.87 9.25
C HIS A 1071 -21.72 -53.41 10.63
N LEU A 1072 -23.00 -53.75 10.88
CA LEU A 1072 -23.46 -54.28 12.16
C LEU A 1072 -23.78 -55.79 12.14
N GLY A 1073 -23.98 -56.41 10.97
CA GLY A 1073 -24.21 -57.87 10.84
C GLY A 1073 -25.50 -58.39 11.53
N PRO A 1074 -25.71 -59.72 11.59
CA PRO A 1074 -26.91 -60.33 12.19
C PRO A 1074 -26.99 -60.24 13.71
N GLU A 1075 -25.88 -59.96 14.41
CA GLU A 1075 -25.87 -59.70 15.86
C GLU A 1075 -26.69 -58.46 16.25
N ALA A 1076 -27.01 -57.61 15.28
CA ALA A 1076 -27.81 -56.44 15.50
C ALA A 1076 -29.32 -56.78 15.69
N ASP A 1077 -29.77 -57.98 15.32
CA ASP A 1077 -31.18 -58.40 15.47
C ASP A 1077 -31.47 -59.00 16.86
N ASP A 1078 -30.45 -59.49 17.58
CA ASP A 1078 -30.56 -60.00 18.97
C ASP A 1078 -30.44 -58.90 20.05
N ALA A 1079 -30.18 -57.66 19.64
CA ALA A 1079 -30.16 -56.50 20.53
C ALA A 1079 -31.57 -55.92 20.68
N GLU A 1080 -32.53 -56.74 21.13
CA GLU A 1080 -33.82 -56.21 21.60
C GLU A 1080 -33.59 -55.32 22.84
N VAL A 1081 -34.16 -54.12 22.74
CA VAL A 1081 -34.16 -53.05 23.75
C VAL A 1081 -34.81 -53.54 25.05
N PRO A 1082 -34.26 -53.26 26.25
CA PRO A 1082 -34.99 -53.43 27.50
C PRO A 1082 -36.17 -52.47 27.63
#